data_AF-A0A6G1BS17-F1
#
_entry.id   AF-A0A6G1BS17-F1
#
_cell.length_a   1.000
_cell.length_b   1.000
_cell.length_c   1.000
_cell.angle_alpha   90.00
_cell.angle_beta   90.00
_cell.angle_gamma   90.00
#
_symmetry.space_group_name_H-M   'P 1'
#
loop_
_entity.id
_entity.type
_entity.pdbx_description
1 polymer ?
#
loop_
_entity_poly.entity_id
_entity_poly.type
_entity_poly.pdbx_seq_one_letter_code
_entity_poly.pdbx_strand_id
1 'polypeptide(L)'
;MPNAKNPNKRRKKRKRRGAEAAGDGASPSSAAFDRRVFPILLAAAARSNRRTQHGSDSTVARLLRRALSCSPPSLHPLSDSLVALLPLLLTSSSDSVTALSCEMLGAAALQSMEASEALASDAAIANGLARALRSGSQRVAKAACNAIMDLSASSVGRGHLAGSAVESISGVIDSRSTECSQSACKATKAFYFIVDTVVLMVNSCQVDSLHNLQQDLVRKVLPLLHTIWKKIGTLGSSTDCINSKNQLQSKEHEISEAIFRLSMNIAYAAHLEPDEVRRSIFGQSVSDYENFLLNYWENSTYLLTRKQKNLEKNSVFTSLLNEFDPKTPDTIIQSLVDGIVSCPAIASDELDISSFLNEVQGALGAAVKYRQDIRVVRTCEQCDQTSRGHGMEEHFFGDGMTFQDADAFIEKCKDAFKNGFSVALRGMEFRSEKIAAIASAVADLFGQPSVGANIYFSPPRSQGLARHYDDHCVIVWQLLACKKWMIWPNTKLLLPRLYEPFESLDALVDDSGGRMEVLLEGDIMYVPRGFVHEAHTDVDVGEFHANSTANCSLHLTLAIEVEPPFEWEGFTHIALHCWTEKHLSSPFVKSKVEDQTSLFALLLHVAIRLLSKDDATFRKACMVAAKPPSSSSCTTTHLKALKSNQRSIFDEIIKKIDKSFNFKEALMCIELAVKGKNDEAFQWICWLRHLPQQGDANNRIDFCNILGDLEVLLEAVNCNLEQALTKFTDFKSRFCRRSGRGMSGFKVMAVSTESTGVVTRLEQLLNMDTKPYTDKVIAEYIWVGGSGIDLRSKSRTISKPVEDPSELPKWNYDGSSTGQAPGEDSEVILYPQAIFKDPFRGGNHILVMCDTYTPAGEPIPTNKRHRAAQIFSDPKVIDQVPWFGIEQEYTLLQRDVSWPLGWPVGGYPGPQGPYYCAVGSDKSFGRDISDAHYKACLYAGINISGTNGEVMPGQWEYQVGPSVGIEAGDHIWISRYILEVTWKTVVRHQTWTHMS
;
A
#
# COMPACT_ATOMS: atom_id res chain seq x y z
N MET A 1 12.49 -33.01 -79.13
CA MET A 1 13.36 -32.39 -80.16
C MET A 1 13.83 -31.02 -79.64
N PRO A 2 15.07 -30.61 -79.96
CA PRO A 2 16.00 -29.85 -79.10
C PRO A 2 15.81 -28.31 -79.27
N ASN A 3 16.46 -27.36 -78.58
CA ASN A 3 17.90 -27.20 -78.35
C ASN A 3 18.21 -25.91 -77.54
N ALA A 4 19.34 -25.91 -76.80
CA ALA A 4 20.26 -24.78 -76.49
C ALA A 4 19.76 -23.54 -75.68
N LYS A 5 20.47 -22.91 -74.73
CA LYS A 5 21.86 -22.95 -74.22
C LYS A 5 21.93 -22.25 -72.84
N ASN A 6 22.84 -22.73 -71.99
CA ASN A 6 23.37 -22.16 -70.72
C ASN A 6 24.21 -20.87 -70.96
N PRO A 7 24.80 -20.12 -69.98
CA PRO A 7 24.98 -20.37 -68.52
C PRO A 7 24.65 -19.13 -67.62
N ASN A 8 24.55 -19.17 -66.28
CA ASN A 8 25.68 -19.29 -65.35
C ASN A 8 25.24 -19.34 -63.86
N LYS A 9 26.15 -19.85 -63.01
CA LYS A 9 26.18 -19.85 -61.52
C LYS A 9 25.51 -21.03 -60.76
N ARG A 10 26.29 -22.13 -60.76
CA ARG A 10 26.66 -22.99 -59.61
C ARG A 10 25.63 -23.20 -58.49
N ARG A 11 24.87 -24.28 -58.61
CA ARG A 11 24.29 -25.07 -57.51
C ARG A 11 25.30 -26.12 -57.03
N LYS A 12 25.34 -26.41 -55.72
CA LYS A 12 25.44 -27.81 -55.26
C LYS A 12 24.54 -28.03 -54.04
N LYS A 13 23.48 -28.82 -54.29
CA LYS A 13 22.55 -29.40 -53.33
C LYS A 13 23.26 -30.44 -52.46
N ARG A 14 22.91 -30.41 -51.19
CA ARG A 14 23.16 -31.41 -50.14
C ARG A 14 22.39 -32.70 -50.48
N LYS A 15 23.04 -33.86 -50.47
CA LYS A 15 22.42 -35.19 -50.71
C LYS A 15 22.51 -36.04 -49.45
N ARG A 16 21.45 -36.80 -49.20
CA ARG A 16 21.14 -37.64 -48.03
C ARG A 16 21.64 -39.09 -48.20
N ARG A 17 21.73 -39.76 -47.03
CA ARG A 17 21.57 -41.21 -46.71
C ARG A 17 22.79 -42.14 -46.77
N GLY A 18 22.86 -42.99 -45.73
CA GLY A 18 23.49 -44.32 -45.74
C GLY A 18 24.12 -44.69 -44.40
N ALA A 19 23.55 -45.66 -43.69
CA ALA A 19 24.09 -46.27 -42.48
C ALA A 19 25.01 -47.45 -42.84
N GLU A 20 26.04 -47.73 -42.03
CA GLU A 20 26.66 -49.07 -41.90
C GLU A 20 27.55 -49.13 -40.64
N ALA A 21 27.68 -50.34 -40.07
CA ALA A 21 28.16 -50.63 -38.73
C ALA A 21 29.61 -51.15 -38.69
N ALA A 22 30.14 -51.22 -37.45
CA ALA A 22 31.27 -52.03 -36.93
C ALA A 22 32.58 -51.29 -36.58
N GLY A 23 33.07 -51.54 -35.35
CA GLY A 23 34.47 -51.42 -34.97
C GLY A 23 34.73 -50.79 -33.59
N ASP A 24 34.87 -51.63 -32.56
CA ASP A 24 35.54 -51.29 -31.30
C ASP A 24 36.93 -50.68 -31.55
N GLY A 25 37.30 -49.66 -30.77
CA GLY A 25 38.66 -49.15 -30.73
C GLY A 25 38.78 -47.73 -30.22
N ALA A 26 39.13 -47.60 -28.93
CA ALA A 26 39.83 -46.51 -28.25
C ALA A 26 39.58 -45.04 -28.69
N SER A 27 39.21 -44.23 -27.70
CA SER A 27 39.03 -42.77 -27.75
C SER A 27 40.20 -41.99 -28.39
N PRO A 28 39.89 -40.78 -28.88
CA PRO A 28 40.49 -39.60 -28.25
C PRO A 28 39.42 -38.63 -27.77
N SER A 29 39.59 -38.23 -26.51
CA SER A 29 38.82 -37.25 -25.76
C SER A 29 38.34 -36.07 -26.59
N SER A 30 37.07 -35.71 -26.42
CA SER A 30 36.63 -34.33 -26.61
C SER A 30 37.55 -33.44 -25.77
N ALA A 31 38.28 -32.53 -26.44
CA ALA A 31 38.99 -31.47 -25.74
C ALA A 31 37.93 -30.66 -24.98
N ALA A 32 37.83 -30.96 -23.69
CA ALA A 32 36.91 -30.31 -22.77
C ALA A 32 37.10 -28.80 -22.88
N PHE A 33 36.00 -28.07 -23.01
CA PHE A 33 35.98 -26.64 -22.78
C PHE A 33 36.47 -26.42 -21.35
N ASP A 34 37.77 -26.15 -21.19
CA ASP A 34 38.38 -26.02 -19.87
C ASP A 34 37.87 -24.73 -19.22
N ARG A 35 36.94 -24.92 -18.28
CA ARG A 35 36.21 -23.88 -17.56
C ARG A 35 37.12 -22.97 -16.74
N ARG A 36 38.36 -23.40 -16.42
CA ARG A 36 39.33 -22.59 -15.70
C ARG A 36 40.20 -21.75 -16.64
N VAL A 37 40.47 -22.26 -17.84
CA VAL A 37 41.36 -21.61 -18.81
C VAL A 37 40.60 -20.60 -19.67
N PHE A 38 39.30 -20.81 -19.95
CA PHE A 38 38.51 -19.91 -20.78
C PHE A 38 38.40 -18.47 -20.25
N PRO A 39 38.07 -18.21 -18.96
CA PRO A 39 38.04 -16.86 -18.42
C PRO A 39 39.41 -16.18 -18.43
N ILE A 40 40.49 -16.94 -18.23
CA ILE A 40 41.88 -16.45 -18.29
C ILE A 40 42.24 -16.02 -19.72
N LEU A 41 41.86 -16.80 -20.73
CA LEU A 41 42.05 -16.45 -22.15
C LEU A 41 41.23 -15.21 -22.54
N LEU A 42 40.00 -15.09 -22.04
CA LEU A 42 39.13 -13.94 -22.28
C LEU A 42 39.69 -12.67 -21.63
N ALA A 43 40.16 -12.76 -20.39
CA ALA A 43 40.81 -11.66 -19.67
C ALA A 43 42.11 -11.21 -20.35
N ALA A 44 42.93 -12.15 -20.81
CA ALA A 44 44.16 -11.86 -21.54
C ALA A 44 43.89 -11.18 -22.89
N ALA A 45 42.84 -11.60 -23.61
CA ALA A 45 42.42 -10.99 -24.86
C ALA A 45 41.82 -9.58 -24.66
N ALA A 46 41.06 -9.37 -23.58
CA ALA A 46 40.44 -8.09 -23.24
C ALA A 46 41.45 -7.01 -22.80
N ARG A 47 42.62 -7.40 -22.25
CA ARG A 47 43.67 -6.49 -21.77
C ARG A 47 44.75 -6.13 -22.80
N SER A 48 44.68 -6.62 -24.04
CA SER A 48 45.75 -6.40 -25.02
C SER A 48 45.89 -4.92 -25.44
N ASN A 49 47.13 -4.40 -25.43
CA ASN A 49 47.47 -2.98 -25.59
C ASN A 49 46.96 -2.33 -26.90
N ARG A 50 46.69 -1.02 -26.83
CA ARG A 50 46.06 -0.10 -27.83
C ARG A 50 46.55 -0.14 -29.30
N ARG A 51 47.59 -0.91 -29.66
CA ARG A 51 48.09 -1.00 -31.06
C ARG A 51 47.47 -2.14 -31.88
N THR A 52 46.68 -3.04 -31.28
CA THR A 52 46.09 -4.22 -31.94
C THR A 52 44.59 -4.43 -31.67
N GLN A 53 43.82 -3.37 -31.36
CA GLN A 53 42.43 -3.45 -30.90
C GLN A 53 41.46 -4.19 -31.86
N HIS A 54 41.57 -4.03 -33.18
CA HIS A 54 40.69 -4.75 -34.12
C HIS A 54 40.89 -6.28 -34.10
N GLY A 55 42.10 -6.76 -33.80
CA GLY A 55 42.41 -8.18 -33.71
C GLY A 55 41.90 -8.81 -32.41
N SER A 56 42.01 -8.09 -31.29
CA SER A 56 41.56 -8.55 -29.97
C SER A 56 40.03 -8.65 -29.88
N ASP A 57 39.30 -7.64 -30.35
CA ASP A 57 37.82 -7.62 -30.25
C ASP A 57 37.17 -8.71 -31.10
N SER A 58 37.75 -9.00 -32.28
CA SER A 58 37.29 -10.10 -33.14
C SER A 58 37.49 -11.47 -32.48
N THR A 59 38.52 -11.61 -31.65
CA THR A 59 38.87 -12.84 -30.93
C THR A 59 37.97 -12.99 -29.71
N VAL A 60 37.77 -11.91 -28.93
CA VAL A 60 36.81 -11.85 -27.82
C VAL A 60 35.39 -12.18 -28.28
N ALA A 61 34.92 -11.55 -29.37
CA ALA A 61 33.59 -11.81 -29.92
C ALA A 61 33.42 -13.25 -30.46
N ARG A 62 34.51 -13.90 -30.89
CA ARG A 62 34.50 -15.31 -31.33
C ARG A 62 34.44 -16.26 -30.14
N LEU A 63 35.13 -15.93 -29.05
CA LEU A 63 35.07 -16.68 -27.79
C LEU A 63 33.69 -16.59 -27.14
N LEU A 64 33.10 -15.39 -27.06
CA LEU A 64 31.74 -15.17 -26.56
C LEU A 64 30.67 -15.92 -27.39
N ARG A 65 30.77 -15.88 -28.72
CA ARG A 65 29.88 -16.66 -29.61
C ARG A 65 29.99 -18.16 -29.38
N ARG A 66 31.20 -18.66 -29.11
CA ARG A 66 31.42 -20.09 -28.85
C ARG A 66 30.80 -20.50 -27.51
N ALA A 67 30.86 -19.63 -26.50
CA ALA A 67 30.16 -19.85 -25.22
C ALA A 67 28.63 -19.88 -25.40
N LEU A 68 28.06 -18.94 -26.17
CA LEU A 68 26.62 -18.89 -26.46
C LEU A 68 26.12 -20.03 -27.37
N SER A 69 27.00 -20.66 -28.15
CA SER A 69 26.63 -21.77 -29.05
C SER A 69 26.47 -23.13 -28.36
N CYS A 70 26.79 -23.23 -27.07
CA CYS A 70 26.52 -24.41 -26.25
C CYS A 70 25.03 -24.43 -25.86
N SER A 71 24.36 -25.58 -26.01
CA SER A 71 22.91 -25.72 -25.78
C SER A 71 22.47 -25.36 -24.35
N PRO A 72 21.23 -24.85 -24.14
CA PRO A 72 20.75 -24.36 -22.84
C PRO A 72 20.94 -25.29 -21.63
N PRO A 73 20.80 -26.64 -21.73
CA PRO A 73 21.01 -27.52 -20.58
C PRO A 73 22.50 -27.81 -20.27
N SER A 74 23.45 -27.21 -21.00
CA SER A 74 24.90 -27.47 -20.85
C SER A 74 25.71 -26.26 -20.37
N LEU A 75 25.09 -25.09 -20.24
CA LEU A 75 25.68 -23.94 -19.57
C LEU A 75 25.51 -24.15 -18.06
N HIS A 76 26.52 -24.80 -17.45
CA HIS A 76 26.72 -24.73 -16.00
C HIS A 76 26.92 -23.27 -15.57
N PRO A 77 26.71 -22.93 -14.27
CA PRO A 77 26.84 -21.57 -13.76
C PRO A 77 28.09 -20.88 -14.30
N LEU A 78 27.92 -19.64 -14.80
CA LEU A 78 29.03 -18.81 -15.24
C LEU A 78 30.11 -18.83 -14.15
N SER A 79 31.35 -19.16 -14.52
CA SER A 79 32.46 -19.11 -13.55
C SER A 79 32.59 -17.70 -12.98
N ASP A 80 32.87 -17.56 -11.68
CA ASP A 80 33.05 -16.27 -10.99
C ASP A 80 34.01 -15.33 -11.74
N SER A 81 35.06 -15.90 -12.34
CA SER A 81 36.04 -15.15 -13.16
C SER A 81 35.44 -14.49 -14.40
N LEU A 82 34.35 -15.04 -14.95
CA LEU A 82 33.67 -14.55 -16.13
C LEU A 82 32.58 -13.53 -15.74
N VAL A 83 31.91 -13.74 -14.60
CA VAL A 83 31.03 -12.73 -13.99
C VAL A 83 31.82 -11.45 -13.67
N ALA A 84 33.00 -11.58 -13.08
CA ALA A 84 33.90 -10.45 -12.79
C ALA A 84 34.39 -9.69 -14.04
N LEU A 85 34.31 -10.31 -15.24
CA LEU A 85 34.68 -9.68 -16.51
C LEU A 85 33.50 -8.98 -17.20
N LEU A 86 32.25 -9.30 -16.84
CA LEU A 86 31.05 -8.75 -17.49
C LEU A 86 30.98 -7.22 -17.46
N PRO A 87 31.27 -6.51 -16.35
CA PRO A 87 31.26 -5.05 -16.33
C PRO A 87 32.22 -4.42 -17.36
N LEU A 88 33.41 -5.01 -17.55
CA LEU A 88 34.40 -4.55 -18.52
C LEU A 88 33.93 -4.81 -19.96
N LEU A 89 33.28 -5.96 -20.20
CA LEU A 89 32.81 -6.35 -21.53
C LEU A 89 31.56 -5.56 -21.96
N LEU A 90 30.65 -5.27 -21.02
CA LEU A 90 29.47 -4.42 -21.23
C LEU A 90 29.83 -2.96 -21.53
N THR A 91 31.04 -2.53 -21.16
CA THR A 91 31.55 -1.17 -21.41
C THR A 91 32.52 -1.09 -22.58
N SER A 92 32.64 -2.17 -23.37
CA SER A 92 33.48 -2.21 -24.56
C SER A 92 33.03 -1.21 -25.63
N SER A 93 34.02 -0.65 -26.35
CA SER A 93 33.82 0.19 -27.54
C SER A 93 33.32 -0.59 -28.76
N SER A 94 33.27 -1.92 -28.70
CA SER A 94 32.83 -2.78 -29.81
C SER A 94 31.39 -3.24 -29.63
N ASP A 95 30.48 -2.77 -30.49
CA ASP A 95 29.07 -3.17 -30.51
C ASP A 95 28.86 -4.69 -30.50
N SER A 96 29.72 -5.44 -31.20
CA SER A 96 29.59 -6.91 -31.25
C SER A 96 29.96 -7.54 -29.91
N VAL A 97 30.93 -7.01 -29.17
CA VAL A 97 31.34 -7.54 -27.87
C VAL A 97 30.27 -7.20 -26.84
N THR A 98 29.79 -5.96 -26.83
CA THR A 98 28.75 -5.49 -25.90
C THR A 98 27.44 -6.26 -26.10
N ALA A 99 26.96 -6.42 -27.34
CA ALA A 99 25.72 -7.17 -27.61
C ALA A 99 25.81 -8.65 -27.18
N LEU A 100 26.91 -9.33 -27.48
CA LEU A 100 27.11 -10.73 -27.07
C LEU A 100 27.26 -10.86 -25.55
N SER A 101 27.79 -9.83 -24.89
CA SER A 101 27.91 -9.81 -23.43
C SER A 101 26.54 -9.63 -22.76
N CYS A 102 25.67 -8.78 -23.32
CA CYS A 102 24.26 -8.70 -22.89
C CYS A 102 23.51 -10.01 -23.13
N GLU A 103 23.65 -10.64 -24.31
CA GLU A 103 23.03 -11.94 -24.60
C GLU A 103 23.50 -13.03 -23.62
N MET A 104 24.78 -13.03 -23.26
CA MET A 104 25.36 -13.96 -22.28
C MET A 104 24.90 -13.67 -20.86
N LEU A 105 24.72 -12.39 -20.51
CA LEU A 105 24.17 -11.97 -19.22
C LEU A 105 22.72 -12.44 -19.06
N GLY A 106 21.86 -12.20 -20.06
CA GLY A 106 20.47 -12.68 -20.04
C GLY A 106 20.37 -14.22 -19.99
N ALA A 107 21.17 -14.90 -20.81
CA ALA A 107 21.25 -16.37 -20.78
C ALA A 107 21.78 -16.92 -19.44
N ALA A 108 22.57 -16.15 -18.70
CA ALA A 108 23.03 -16.53 -17.37
C ALA A 108 22.00 -16.22 -16.28
N ALA A 109 21.25 -15.13 -16.41
CA ALA A 109 20.14 -14.80 -15.53
C ALA A 109 19.04 -15.89 -15.57
N LEU A 110 18.77 -16.46 -16.75
CA LEU A 110 17.80 -17.54 -16.91
C LEU A 110 18.27 -18.92 -16.41
N GLN A 111 19.52 -19.08 -15.95
CA GLN A 111 20.02 -20.36 -15.46
C GLN A 111 19.55 -20.68 -14.04
N SER A 112 19.51 -19.69 -13.15
CA SER A 112 18.99 -19.84 -11.79
C SER A 112 18.59 -18.48 -11.22
N MET A 113 17.69 -18.48 -10.23
CA MET A 113 17.28 -17.24 -9.56
C MET A 113 18.47 -16.58 -8.84
N GLU A 114 19.36 -17.35 -8.23
CA GLU A 114 20.56 -16.86 -7.54
C GLU A 114 21.56 -16.20 -8.51
N ALA A 115 21.73 -16.78 -9.71
CA ALA A 115 22.55 -16.17 -10.75
C ALA A 115 21.93 -14.85 -11.22
N SER A 116 20.61 -14.81 -11.42
CA SER A 116 19.88 -13.58 -11.75
C SER A 116 20.05 -12.51 -10.66
N GLU A 117 19.94 -12.89 -9.39
CA GLU A 117 20.08 -11.99 -8.24
C GLU A 117 21.50 -11.46 -8.07
N ALA A 118 22.51 -12.32 -8.15
CA ALA A 118 23.91 -11.93 -8.06
C ALA A 118 24.30 -10.97 -9.20
N LEU A 119 23.82 -11.24 -10.42
CA LEU A 119 24.07 -10.40 -11.58
C LEU A 119 23.30 -9.06 -11.51
N ALA A 120 22.06 -9.07 -11.02
CA ALA A 120 21.25 -7.86 -10.86
C ALA A 120 21.74 -6.96 -9.70
N SER A 121 22.37 -7.56 -8.68
CA SER A 121 22.90 -6.84 -7.52
C SER A 121 24.26 -6.15 -7.77
N ASP A 122 24.95 -6.51 -8.86
CA ASP A 122 26.22 -5.89 -9.23
C ASP A 122 25.99 -4.52 -9.88
N ALA A 123 26.32 -3.45 -9.16
CA ALA A 123 26.17 -2.07 -9.62
C ALA A 123 26.96 -1.78 -10.92
N ALA A 124 28.07 -2.46 -11.18
CA ALA A 124 28.86 -2.27 -12.38
C ALA A 124 28.23 -2.96 -13.60
N ILE A 125 27.54 -4.09 -13.41
CA ILE A 125 26.70 -4.74 -14.42
C ILE A 125 25.49 -3.87 -14.75
N ALA A 126 24.77 -3.38 -13.74
CA ALA A 126 23.63 -2.47 -13.93
C ALA A 126 24.04 -1.20 -14.72
N ASN A 127 25.16 -0.57 -14.34
CA ASN A 127 25.73 0.56 -15.07
C ASN A 127 26.22 0.21 -16.50
N GLY A 128 26.67 -1.02 -16.71
CA GLY A 128 27.02 -1.55 -18.03
C GLY A 128 25.81 -1.70 -18.94
N LEU A 129 24.72 -2.28 -18.42
CA LEU A 129 23.43 -2.41 -19.12
C LEU A 129 22.80 -1.05 -19.42
N ALA A 130 22.81 -0.13 -18.45
CA ALA A 130 22.42 1.25 -18.62
C ALA A 130 23.12 1.94 -19.81
N ARG A 131 24.44 1.76 -19.93
CA ARG A 131 25.24 2.28 -21.04
C ARG A 131 24.92 1.57 -22.35
N ALA A 132 24.70 0.26 -22.32
CA ALA A 132 24.36 -0.53 -23.51
C ALA A 132 22.98 -0.15 -24.08
N LEU A 133 22.00 0.15 -23.22
CA LEU A 133 20.69 0.70 -23.61
C LEU A 133 20.83 2.02 -24.38
N ARG A 134 21.77 2.89 -23.97
CA ARG A 134 22.08 4.19 -24.61
C ARG A 134 22.93 4.07 -25.89
N SER A 135 23.24 2.86 -26.37
CA SER A 135 24.00 2.68 -27.60
C SER A 135 23.21 3.09 -28.84
N GLY A 136 23.90 3.71 -29.81
CA GLY A 136 23.35 3.96 -31.16
C GLY A 136 23.10 2.68 -31.97
N SER A 137 23.61 1.53 -31.50
CA SER A 137 23.47 0.24 -32.16
C SER A 137 22.17 -0.46 -31.78
N GLN A 138 21.29 -0.71 -32.76
CA GLN A 138 20.02 -1.41 -32.53
C GLN A 138 20.20 -2.81 -31.94
N ARG A 139 21.29 -3.50 -32.32
CA ARG A 139 21.60 -4.84 -31.82
C ARG A 139 21.95 -4.82 -30.33
N VAL A 140 22.76 -3.85 -29.90
CA VAL A 140 23.18 -3.70 -28.51
C VAL A 140 21.99 -3.34 -27.62
N ALA A 141 21.19 -2.35 -28.03
CA ALA A 141 20.01 -1.93 -27.28
C ALA A 141 19.00 -3.08 -27.10
N LYS A 142 18.74 -3.86 -28.16
CA LYS A 142 17.86 -5.03 -28.08
C LYS A 142 18.41 -6.11 -27.13
N ALA A 143 19.70 -6.41 -27.23
CA ALA A 143 20.34 -7.39 -26.36
C ALA A 143 20.31 -6.95 -24.89
N ALA A 144 20.47 -5.66 -24.62
CA ALA A 144 20.36 -5.08 -23.29
C ALA A 144 18.92 -5.15 -22.74
N CYS A 145 17.89 -4.83 -23.52
CA CYS A 145 16.48 -5.00 -23.12
C CYS A 145 16.16 -6.46 -22.76
N ASN A 146 16.58 -7.40 -23.61
CA ASN A 146 16.41 -8.84 -23.33
C ASN A 146 17.10 -9.25 -22.03
N ALA A 147 18.35 -8.83 -21.83
CA ALA A 147 19.08 -9.12 -20.61
C ALA A 147 18.41 -8.54 -19.35
N ILE A 148 17.83 -7.34 -19.45
CA ILE A 148 17.07 -6.73 -18.34
C ILE A 148 15.80 -7.51 -18.06
N MET A 149 15.02 -7.86 -19.08
CA MET A 149 13.80 -8.68 -18.90
C MET A 149 14.14 -10.05 -18.29
N ASP A 150 15.22 -10.67 -18.75
CA ASP A 150 15.71 -11.96 -18.22
C ASP A 150 16.14 -11.83 -16.75
N LEU A 151 16.87 -10.77 -16.38
CA LEU A 151 17.25 -10.47 -14.99
C LEU A 151 16.04 -10.11 -14.10
N SER A 152 14.97 -9.59 -14.72
CA SER A 152 13.73 -9.18 -14.06
C SER A 152 12.73 -10.32 -13.90
N ALA A 153 13.11 -11.55 -14.28
CA ALA A 153 12.29 -12.73 -14.01
C ALA A 153 12.14 -13.00 -12.49
N SER A 154 13.13 -12.63 -11.66
CA SER A 154 13.07 -12.72 -10.19
C SER A 154 12.57 -11.43 -9.53
N SER A 155 11.87 -11.54 -8.40
CA SER A 155 11.38 -10.38 -7.62
C SER A 155 12.51 -9.49 -7.09
N VAL A 156 13.63 -10.10 -6.68
CA VAL A 156 14.83 -9.41 -6.21
C VAL A 156 15.52 -8.68 -7.36
N GLY A 157 15.65 -9.31 -8.53
CA GLY A 157 16.21 -8.70 -9.73
C GLY A 157 15.39 -7.49 -10.20
N ARG A 158 14.06 -7.59 -10.14
CA ARG A 158 13.15 -6.46 -10.36
C ARG A 158 13.41 -5.30 -9.41
N GLY A 159 13.52 -5.57 -8.10
CA GLY A 159 13.77 -4.54 -7.09
C GLY A 159 15.14 -3.83 -7.25
N HIS A 160 16.19 -4.56 -7.63
CA HIS A 160 17.55 -4.01 -7.74
C HIS A 160 17.76 -3.24 -9.05
N LEU A 161 17.09 -3.64 -10.14
CA LEU A 161 17.16 -2.94 -11.43
C LEU A 161 16.21 -1.74 -11.52
N ALA A 162 15.10 -1.75 -10.78
CA ALA A 162 14.06 -0.72 -10.73
C ALA A 162 14.59 0.72 -10.51
N GLY A 163 15.65 0.91 -9.72
CA GLY A 163 16.24 2.25 -9.49
C GLY A 163 17.21 2.69 -10.60
N SER A 164 18.28 1.93 -10.82
CA SER A 164 19.40 2.34 -11.71
C SER A 164 19.09 2.20 -13.21
N ALA A 165 18.27 1.22 -13.61
CA ALA A 165 17.93 1.00 -15.01
C ALA A 165 16.92 2.04 -15.52
N VAL A 166 15.98 2.49 -14.68
CA VAL A 166 14.94 3.45 -15.05
C VAL A 166 15.51 4.84 -15.36
N GLU A 167 16.45 5.35 -14.55
CA GLU A 167 17.21 6.58 -14.85
C GLU A 167 18.01 6.46 -16.17
N SER A 168 18.41 5.25 -16.52
CA SER A 168 19.25 4.98 -17.68
C SER A 168 18.47 4.93 -19.00
N ILE A 169 17.22 4.47 -18.93
CA ILE A 169 16.27 4.43 -20.06
C ILE A 169 15.88 5.86 -20.53
N SER A 170 15.88 6.85 -19.62
CA SER A 170 15.61 8.26 -19.93
C SER A 170 16.42 8.79 -21.13
N GLY A 171 17.73 8.53 -21.14
CA GLY A 171 18.62 8.97 -22.23
C GLY A 171 18.39 8.28 -23.58
N VAL A 172 17.74 7.11 -23.59
CA VAL A 172 17.41 6.37 -24.83
C VAL A 172 16.17 6.94 -25.48
N ILE A 173 15.18 7.35 -24.67
CA ILE A 173 13.94 7.97 -25.15
C ILE A 173 14.23 9.36 -25.73
N ASP A 174 15.14 10.12 -25.11
CA ASP A 174 15.55 11.45 -25.59
C ASP A 174 16.26 11.43 -26.96
N SER A 175 17.02 10.38 -27.27
CA SER A 175 17.72 10.27 -28.57
C SER A 175 16.84 9.75 -29.71
N ARG A 176 15.67 9.19 -29.40
CA ARG A 176 14.81 8.46 -30.37
C ARG A 176 13.36 8.98 -30.47
N SER A 177 12.98 9.94 -29.64
CA SER A 177 11.65 10.58 -29.66
C SER A 177 11.40 11.45 -30.90
N THR A 178 12.45 11.96 -31.55
CA THR A 178 12.36 12.80 -32.74
C THR A 178 11.99 12.06 -34.04
N GLU A 179 12.12 10.73 -34.10
CA GLU A 179 11.67 9.93 -35.26
C GLU A 179 10.18 9.50 -35.15
N CYS A 180 9.58 9.56 -33.97
CA CYS A 180 8.26 8.97 -33.70
C CYS A 180 7.06 9.87 -34.09
N SER A 181 7.31 11.15 -34.38
CA SER A 181 6.24 12.12 -34.66
C SER A 181 5.67 12.05 -36.09
N GLN A 182 6.28 11.29 -37.03
CA GLN A 182 5.85 11.31 -38.44
C GLN A 182 5.45 9.98 -39.09
N SER A 183 5.69 8.79 -38.51
CA SER A 183 4.96 7.56 -38.92
C SER A 183 5.19 6.38 -37.98
N ALA A 184 4.27 6.12 -37.06
CA ALA A 184 4.32 4.96 -36.15
C ALA A 184 4.20 3.60 -36.88
N CYS A 185 3.91 3.58 -38.19
CA CYS A 185 3.83 2.37 -39.00
C CYS A 185 5.22 1.75 -39.29
N LYS A 186 6.31 2.43 -38.91
CA LYS A 186 7.70 1.92 -38.99
C LYS A 186 8.41 1.93 -37.63
N ALA A 187 7.69 1.73 -36.52
CA ALA A 187 8.36 1.51 -35.24
C ALA A 187 9.24 0.25 -35.34
N THR A 188 10.56 0.40 -35.18
CA THR A 188 11.49 -0.72 -35.22
C THR A 188 11.20 -1.67 -34.06
N LYS A 189 11.32 -3.01 -34.25
CA LYS A 189 11.15 -4.00 -33.16
C LYS A 189 11.88 -3.64 -31.85
N ALA A 190 13.02 -2.95 -31.94
CA ALA A 190 13.78 -2.48 -30.79
C ALA A 190 13.01 -1.48 -29.90
N PHE A 191 12.10 -0.69 -30.45
CA PHE A 191 11.26 0.27 -29.70
C PHE A 191 10.25 -0.44 -28.81
N TYR A 192 9.58 -1.49 -29.32
CA TYR A 192 8.62 -2.26 -28.53
C TYR A 192 9.29 -2.98 -27.34
N PHE A 193 10.49 -3.54 -27.53
CA PHE A 193 11.27 -4.09 -26.42
C PHE A 193 11.64 -3.06 -25.35
N ILE A 194 11.92 -1.81 -25.74
CA ILE A 194 12.19 -0.73 -24.78
C ILE A 194 10.92 -0.40 -23.99
N VAL A 195 9.76 -0.34 -24.65
CA VAL A 195 8.46 -0.10 -24.00
C VAL A 195 8.11 -1.22 -23.01
N ASP A 196 8.24 -2.49 -23.41
CA ASP A 196 8.00 -3.65 -22.52
C ASP A 196 8.93 -3.61 -21.30
N THR A 197 10.21 -3.23 -21.52
CA THR A 197 11.18 -3.07 -20.43
C THR A 197 10.75 -1.94 -19.47
N VAL A 198 10.27 -0.81 -19.99
CA VAL A 198 9.78 0.30 -19.17
C VAL A 198 8.58 -0.11 -18.33
N VAL A 199 7.58 -0.74 -18.94
CA VAL A 199 6.36 -1.19 -18.26
C VAL A 199 6.70 -2.16 -17.14
N LEU A 200 7.55 -3.16 -17.43
CA LEU A 200 8.02 -4.13 -16.43
C LEU A 200 8.73 -3.44 -15.27
N MET A 201 9.65 -2.51 -15.55
CA MET A 201 10.40 -1.82 -14.49
C MET A 201 9.49 -0.97 -13.61
N VAL A 202 8.63 -0.15 -14.21
CA VAL A 202 7.70 0.72 -13.47
C VAL A 202 6.77 -0.06 -12.55
N ASN A 203 6.16 -1.15 -13.04
CA ASN A 203 5.25 -1.96 -12.23
C ASN A 203 5.95 -2.71 -11.10
N SER A 204 7.27 -2.87 -11.23
CA SER A 204 8.07 -3.62 -10.27
C SER A 204 8.85 -2.72 -9.30
N CYS A 205 8.83 -1.41 -9.50
CA CYS A 205 9.34 -0.44 -8.54
C CYS A 205 8.42 -0.38 -7.31
N GLN A 206 9.02 -0.30 -6.11
CA GLN A 206 8.29 0.17 -4.93
C GLN A 206 7.92 1.65 -5.09
N VAL A 207 6.82 2.07 -4.46
CA VAL A 207 6.30 3.46 -4.52
C VAL A 207 7.40 4.47 -4.12
N ASP A 208 8.19 4.16 -3.09
CA ASP A 208 9.34 4.97 -2.64
C ASP A 208 10.45 5.13 -3.68
N SER A 209 10.69 4.09 -4.49
CA SER A 209 11.68 4.13 -5.57
C SER A 209 11.16 4.89 -6.80
N LEU A 210 9.84 4.96 -6.99
CA LEU A 210 9.22 5.78 -8.03
C LEU A 210 9.37 7.28 -7.71
N HIS A 211 9.34 7.67 -6.43
CA HIS A 211 9.52 9.07 -5.99
C HIS A 211 10.89 9.66 -6.36
N ASN A 212 11.91 8.81 -6.51
CA ASN A 212 13.25 9.21 -6.94
C ASN A 212 13.41 9.33 -8.47
N LEU A 213 12.40 8.91 -9.27
CA LEU A 213 12.43 9.22 -10.70
C LEU A 213 12.40 10.74 -10.91
N GLN A 214 13.30 11.24 -11.75
CA GLN A 214 13.24 12.63 -12.20
C GLN A 214 11.86 12.92 -12.82
N GLN A 215 11.15 13.96 -12.34
CA GLN A 215 9.84 14.38 -12.88
C GLN A 215 9.85 14.57 -14.42
N ASP A 216 11.01 14.93 -14.99
CA ASP A 216 11.20 15.03 -16.44
C ASP A 216 11.11 13.69 -17.18
N LEU A 217 11.46 12.57 -16.54
CA LEU A 217 11.32 11.22 -17.10
C LEU A 217 9.85 10.83 -17.20
N VAL A 218 9.09 11.08 -16.12
CA VAL A 218 7.65 10.82 -16.06
C VAL A 218 6.90 11.64 -17.13
N ARG A 219 7.22 12.94 -17.26
CA ARG A 219 6.64 13.82 -18.29
C ARG A 219 6.87 13.36 -19.74
N LYS A 220 7.94 12.60 -20.01
CA LYS A 220 8.30 12.12 -21.36
C LYS A 220 7.79 10.70 -21.65
N VAL A 221 7.81 9.82 -20.64
CA VAL A 221 7.40 8.41 -20.78
C VAL A 221 5.89 8.28 -20.75
N LEU A 222 5.21 9.01 -19.88
CA LEU A 222 3.75 8.88 -19.68
C LEU A 222 2.95 9.17 -20.97
N PRO A 223 3.20 10.24 -21.75
CA PRO A 223 2.48 10.48 -23.01
C PRO A 223 2.71 9.39 -24.07
N LEU A 224 3.91 8.80 -24.07
CA LEU A 224 4.27 7.72 -25.00
C LEU A 224 3.52 6.43 -24.65
N LEU A 225 3.46 6.06 -23.37
CA LEU A 225 2.66 4.93 -22.89
C LEU A 225 1.18 5.14 -23.17
N HIS A 226 0.62 6.33 -22.92
CA HIS A 226 -0.77 6.66 -23.27
C HIS A 226 -1.05 6.53 -24.77
N THR A 227 -0.13 6.98 -25.63
CA THR A 227 -0.29 6.87 -27.09
C THR A 227 -0.29 5.42 -27.54
N ILE A 228 0.55 4.57 -26.93
CA ILE A 228 0.61 3.13 -27.21
C ILE A 228 -0.65 2.45 -26.69
N TRP A 229 -1.07 2.78 -25.47
CA TRP A 229 -2.28 2.26 -24.84
C TRP A 229 -3.55 2.58 -25.63
N LYS A 230 -3.78 3.84 -26.04
CA LYS A 230 -4.90 4.25 -26.92
C LYS A 230 -4.91 3.48 -28.24
N LYS A 231 -3.73 3.20 -28.82
CA LYS A 231 -3.61 2.40 -30.05
C LYS A 231 -3.92 0.93 -29.83
N ILE A 232 -3.49 0.34 -28.72
CA ILE A 232 -3.79 -1.07 -28.39
C ILE A 232 -5.30 -1.25 -28.20
N GLY A 233 -5.96 -0.33 -27.49
CA GLY A 233 -7.42 -0.35 -27.28
C GLY A 233 -8.22 -0.19 -28.58
N THR A 234 -7.79 0.67 -29.50
CA THR A 234 -8.45 0.87 -30.82
C THR A 234 -8.17 -0.27 -31.83
N LEU A 235 -7.08 -1.03 -31.67
CA LEU A 235 -6.71 -2.16 -32.54
C LEU A 235 -7.45 -3.49 -32.22
N GLY A 236 -8.43 -3.47 -31.32
CA GLY A 236 -9.25 -4.64 -30.98
C GLY A 236 -10.17 -5.16 -32.10
N SER A 237 -10.41 -4.40 -33.17
CA SER A 237 -11.53 -4.66 -34.11
C SER A 237 -11.18 -4.94 -35.58
N SER A 238 -9.91 -4.95 -35.99
CA SER A 238 -9.52 -5.16 -37.41
C SER A 238 -8.67 -6.42 -37.64
N THR A 239 -8.87 -7.10 -38.76
CA THR A 239 -8.18 -8.35 -39.17
C THR A 239 -6.71 -8.18 -39.53
N ASP A 240 -6.20 -6.95 -39.64
CA ASP A 240 -4.75 -6.66 -39.81
C ASP A 240 -3.92 -6.91 -38.52
N CYS A 241 -4.59 -7.28 -37.43
CA CYS A 241 -4.14 -7.27 -36.04
C CYS A 241 -3.11 -8.38 -35.66
N ILE A 242 -2.91 -9.42 -36.47
CA ILE A 242 -1.99 -10.52 -36.12
C ILE A 242 -0.50 -10.10 -36.25
N ASN A 243 -0.17 -9.06 -37.01
CA ASN A 243 1.23 -8.67 -37.22
C ASN A 243 1.77 -7.61 -36.22
N SER A 244 0.90 -6.82 -35.58
CA SER A 244 1.28 -5.78 -34.61
C SER A 244 1.11 -6.23 -33.16
N LYS A 245 0.04 -6.98 -32.80
CA LYS A 245 -0.10 -7.61 -31.47
C LYS A 245 1.01 -8.61 -31.14
N ASN A 246 1.65 -9.19 -32.15
CA ASN A 246 2.78 -10.12 -31.97
C ASN A 246 4.13 -9.42 -31.67
N GLN A 247 4.16 -8.10 -31.46
CA GLN A 247 5.42 -7.36 -31.24
C GLN A 247 5.60 -6.77 -29.84
N LEU A 248 4.53 -6.54 -29.07
CA LEU A 248 4.60 -6.13 -27.67
C LEU A 248 4.41 -7.37 -26.78
N GLN A 249 5.20 -7.49 -25.72
CA GLN A 249 5.06 -8.58 -24.75
C GLN A 249 4.13 -8.20 -23.59
N SER A 250 4.08 -6.92 -23.20
CA SER A 250 3.24 -6.44 -22.10
C SER A 250 1.75 -6.46 -22.47
N LYS A 251 0.92 -6.90 -21.52
CA LYS A 251 -0.55 -6.89 -21.62
C LYS A 251 -1.10 -5.47 -21.40
N GLU A 252 -2.31 -5.24 -21.87
CA GLU A 252 -3.00 -3.94 -21.75
C GLU A 252 -3.06 -3.43 -20.31
N HIS A 253 -3.41 -4.29 -19.34
CA HIS A 253 -3.48 -3.91 -17.93
C HIS A 253 -2.11 -3.60 -17.32
N GLU A 254 -1.02 -4.24 -17.77
CA GLU A 254 0.34 -3.96 -17.29
C GLU A 254 0.77 -2.55 -17.73
N ILE A 255 0.39 -2.16 -18.96
CA ILE A 255 0.60 -0.79 -19.46
C ILE A 255 -0.25 0.20 -18.68
N SER A 256 -1.53 -0.12 -18.40
CA SER A 256 -2.41 0.73 -17.56
C SER A 256 -1.86 0.92 -16.15
N GLU A 257 -1.36 -0.15 -15.52
CA GLU A 257 -0.73 -0.09 -14.19
C GLU A 257 0.52 0.79 -14.21
N ALA A 258 1.35 0.68 -15.25
CA ALA A 258 2.55 1.51 -15.38
C ALA A 258 2.21 2.99 -15.55
N ILE A 259 1.18 3.28 -16.36
CA ILE A 259 0.62 4.64 -16.51
C ILE A 259 0.13 5.16 -15.16
N PHE A 260 -0.67 4.36 -14.43
CA PHE A 260 -1.19 4.73 -13.13
C PHE A 260 -0.07 5.02 -12.14
N ARG A 261 0.87 4.09 -11.94
CA ARG A 261 2.01 4.22 -11.02
C ARG A 261 2.90 5.43 -11.34
N LEU A 262 3.14 5.72 -12.61
CA LEU A 262 3.88 6.91 -13.03
C LEU A 262 3.08 8.21 -12.79
N SER A 263 1.77 8.16 -12.97
CA SER A 263 0.87 9.31 -12.76
C SER A 263 0.72 9.69 -11.28
N MET A 264 0.80 8.72 -10.35
CA MET A 264 0.73 8.97 -8.91
C MET A 264 1.81 9.94 -8.41
N ASN A 265 2.98 9.95 -9.04
CA ASN A 265 4.08 10.86 -8.68
C ASN A 265 3.95 12.26 -9.29
N ILE A 266 3.17 12.41 -10.36
CA ILE A 266 2.87 13.72 -10.95
C ILE A 266 1.94 14.50 -10.02
N ALA A 267 1.09 13.83 -9.25
CA ALA A 267 0.18 14.45 -8.30
C ALA A 267 0.88 15.25 -7.17
N TYR A 268 2.19 15.03 -6.93
CA TYR A 268 2.98 15.85 -6.00
C TYR A 268 3.52 17.15 -6.63
N ALA A 269 3.23 17.43 -7.90
CA ALA A 269 3.77 18.58 -8.62
C ALA A 269 2.81 19.78 -8.76
N ALA A 270 1.87 19.96 -7.82
CA ALA A 270 1.22 21.25 -7.60
C ALA A 270 0.73 21.40 -6.16
N HIS A 271 1.63 21.58 -5.19
CA HIS A 271 1.21 22.06 -3.87
C HIS A 271 0.71 23.50 -4.02
N LEU A 272 -0.60 23.65 -4.21
CA LEU A 272 -1.28 24.88 -3.87
C LEU A 272 -1.26 24.99 -2.36
N GLU A 273 -0.58 26.02 -1.85
CA GLU A 273 -0.57 26.29 -0.41
C GLU A 273 -2.02 26.33 0.09
N PRO A 274 -2.38 25.61 1.18
CA PRO A 274 -3.75 25.60 1.71
C PRO A 274 -4.33 27.01 1.94
N ASP A 275 -3.46 27.99 2.19
CA ASP A 275 -3.82 29.40 2.28
C ASP A 275 -4.34 30.04 1.00
N GLU A 276 -3.88 29.62 -0.16
CA GLU A 276 -4.34 30.13 -1.45
C GLU A 276 -5.75 29.61 -1.77
N VAL A 277 -5.99 28.33 -1.48
CA VAL A 277 -7.31 27.70 -1.61
C VAL A 277 -8.28 28.28 -0.59
N ARG A 278 -7.87 28.44 0.68
CA ARG A 278 -8.67 29.11 1.72
C ARG A 278 -9.10 30.51 1.28
N ARG A 279 -8.18 31.32 0.75
CA ARG A 279 -8.49 32.67 0.23
C ARG A 279 -9.46 32.65 -0.95
N SER A 280 -9.37 31.60 -1.76
CA SER A 280 -10.23 31.38 -2.92
C SER A 280 -11.63 30.89 -2.55
N ILE A 281 -11.79 30.17 -1.44
CA ILE A 281 -13.10 29.62 -1.04
C ILE A 281 -13.83 30.50 -0.03
N PHE A 282 -13.12 31.05 0.96
CA PHE A 282 -13.74 31.70 2.12
C PHE A 282 -13.52 33.21 2.19
N GLY A 283 -12.71 33.80 1.31
CA GLY A 283 -12.41 35.23 1.30
C GLY A 283 -10.98 35.57 1.73
N GLN A 284 -10.57 36.83 1.53
CA GLN A 284 -9.16 37.21 1.68
C GLN A 284 -8.67 37.18 3.12
N SER A 285 -9.52 37.55 4.09
CA SER A 285 -9.13 37.59 5.50
C SER A 285 -9.20 36.20 6.12
N VAL A 286 -8.41 35.96 7.16
CA VAL A 286 -8.52 34.74 7.98
C VAL A 286 -9.85 34.75 8.74
N SER A 287 -10.31 35.93 9.17
CA SER A 287 -11.55 36.12 9.92
C SER A 287 -12.81 35.70 9.15
N ASP A 288 -12.81 35.76 7.81
CA ASP A 288 -13.95 35.29 7.01
C ASP A 288 -14.13 33.76 7.14
N TYR A 289 -13.01 33.03 7.12
CA TYR A 289 -13.00 31.58 7.33
C TYR A 289 -13.37 31.21 8.78
N GLU A 290 -12.90 31.98 9.76
CA GLU A 290 -13.28 31.80 11.17
C GLU A 290 -14.79 31.97 11.38
N ASN A 291 -15.34 33.03 10.80
CA ASN A 291 -16.77 33.31 10.84
C ASN A 291 -17.55 32.17 10.16
N PHE A 292 -17.04 31.65 9.04
CA PHE A 292 -17.59 30.47 8.37
C PHE A 292 -17.66 29.26 9.32
N LEU A 293 -16.53 28.87 9.94
CA LEU A 293 -16.48 27.72 10.84
C LEU A 293 -17.39 27.87 12.06
N LEU A 294 -17.47 29.07 12.63
CA LEU A 294 -18.26 29.30 13.85
C LEU A 294 -19.76 29.34 13.59
N ASN A 295 -20.19 29.92 12.47
CA ASN A 295 -21.61 30.23 12.25
C ASN A 295 -22.28 29.36 11.18
N TYR A 296 -21.52 28.74 10.28
CA TYR A 296 -22.07 28.07 9.09
C TYR A 296 -21.73 26.58 9.01
N TRP A 297 -20.51 26.18 9.36
CA TRP A 297 -20.08 24.77 9.30
C TRP A 297 -21.08 23.83 10.02
N GLU A 298 -21.58 22.84 9.27
CA GLU A 298 -22.66 21.89 9.64
C GLU A 298 -23.96 22.48 10.22
N ASN A 299 -24.12 23.81 10.21
CA ASN A 299 -25.26 24.49 10.84
C ASN A 299 -26.15 25.20 9.82
N SER A 300 -25.56 25.91 8.85
CA SER A 300 -26.33 26.72 7.90
C SER A 300 -25.61 26.91 6.57
N THR A 301 -26.39 27.21 5.54
CA THR A 301 -25.88 27.53 4.20
C THR A 301 -25.08 28.84 4.22
N TYR A 302 -24.01 28.90 3.44
CA TYR A 302 -23.17 30.09 3.29
C TYR A 302 -22.99 30.43 1.82
N LEU A 303 -23.16 31.70 1.45
CA LEU A 303 -22.94 32.20 0.09
C LEU A 303 -21.87 33.30 0.12
N LEU A 304 -20.84 33.14 -0.71
CA LEU A 304 -19.81 34.13 -0.96
C LEU A 304 -19.95 34.66 -2.39
N THR A 305 -20.48 35.87 -2.52
CA THR A 305 -20.62 36.55 -3.81
C THR A 305 -19.33 37.24 -4.22
N ARG A 306 -18.80 36.95 -5.42
CA ARG A 306 -17.57 37.58 -5.93
C ARG A 306 -17.89 38.67 -6.95
N LYS A 307 -17.31 39.86 -6.75
CA LYS A 307 -17.34 40.93 -7.76
C LYS A 307 -16.40 40.58 -8.92
N GLN A 308 -16.82 40.85 -10.16
CA GLN A 308 -16.08 40.55 -11.40
C GLN A 308 -14.62 41.05 -11.40
N LYS A 309 -14.34 42.23 -10.82
CA LYS A 309 -12.96 42.78 -10.66
C LYS A 309 -12.04 41.94 -9.76
N ASN A 310 -12.59 41.07 -8.92
CA ASN A 310 -11.83 40.18 -8.03
C ASN A 310 -11.62 38.78 -8.65
N LEU A 311 -12.34 38.42 -9.71
CA LEU A 311 -12.15 37.15 -10.43
C LEU A 311 -10.81 37.12 -11.17
N GLU A 312 -10.46 38.19 -11.89
CA GLU A 312 -9.19 38.30 -12.64
C GLU A 312 -7.94 38.23 -11.73
N LYS A 313 -8.10 38.51 -10.43
CA LYS A 313 -7.04 38.42 -9.42
C LYS A 313 -6.95 37.04 -8.74
N ASN A 314 -7.93 36.16 -8.96
CA ASN A 314 -7.92 34.82 -8.40
C ASN A 314 -7.22 33.86 -9.37
N SER A 315 -5.95 33.57 -9.07
CA SER A 315 -5.10 32.61 -9.78
C SER A 315 -5.73 31.22 -9.84
N VAL A 316 -6.32 30.75 -8.73
CA VAL A 316 -6.94 29.42 -8.64
C VAL A 316 -8.15 29.33 -9.55
N PHE A 317 -9.05 30.30 -9.50
CA PHE A 317 -10.25 30.35 -10.33
C PHE A 317 -9.91 30.39 -11.83
N THR A 318 -9.03 31.31 -12.22
CA THR A 318 -8.64 31.49 -13.63
C THR A 318 -7.92 30.24 -14.16
N SER A 319 -7.07 29.63 -13.33
CA SER A 319 -6.38 28.38 -13.68
C SER A 319 -7.35 27.23 -13.88
N LEU A 320 -8.36 27.11 -13.01
CA LEU A 320 -9.40 26.07 -13.09
C LEU A 320 -10.32 26.27 -14.31
N LEU A 321 -10.78 27.50 -14.56
CA LEU A 321 -11.66 27.79 -15.70
C LEU A 321 -10.98 27.53 -17.05
N ASN A 322 -9.69 27.87 -17.17
CA ASN A 322 -8.90 27.64 -18.39
C ASN A 322 -8.72 26.15 -18.72
N GLU A 323 -8.96 25.25 -17.77
CA GLU A 323 -8.84 23.81 -17.97
C GLU A 323 -9.94 23.24 -18.88
N PHE A 324 -11.12 23.86 -18.88
CA PHE A 324 -12.31 23.35 -19.58
C PHE A 324 -12.57 23.98 -20.96
N ASP A 325 -11.61 24.76 -21.49
CA ASP A 325 -11.72 25.53 -22.75
C ASP A 325 -13.14 26.11 -23.02
N PRO A 326 -13.56 27.16 -22.29
CA PRO A 326 -14.96 27.60 -22.21
C PRO A 326 -15.49 28.29 -23.48
N LYS A 327 -14.87 28.08 -24.65
CA LYS A 327 -15.26 28.73 -25.92
C LYS A 327 -16.65 28.32 -26.39
N THR A 328 -17.00 27.04 -26.29
CA THR A 328 -18.30 26.49 -26.75
C THR A 328 -18.75 25.31 -25.87
N PRO A 329 -20.05 24.98 -25.82
CA PRO A 329 -20.53 23.79 -25.11
C PRO A 329 -19.87 22.48 -25.59
N ASP A 330 -19.66 22.36 -26.91
CA ASP A 330 -19.05 21.16 -27.50
C ASP A 330 -17.57 21.03 -27.10
N THR A 331 -16.83 22.14 -26.96
CA THR A 331 -15.44 22.12 -26.45
C THR A 331 -15.37 21.80 -24.97
N ILE A 332 -16.33 22.27 -24.18
CA ILE A 332 -16.44 21.91 -22.75
C ILE A 332 -16.68 20.40 -22.62
N ILE A 333 -17.67 19.84 -23.32
CA ILE A 333 -17.93 18.38 -23.29
C ILE A 333 -16.72 17.59 -23.76
N GLN A 334 -16.04 18.05 -24.82
CA GLN A 334 -14.80 17.44 -25.28
C GLN A 334 -13.74 17.46 -24.18
N SER A 335 -13.52 18.60 -23.51
CA SER A 335 -12.51 18.71 -22.44
C SER A 335 -12.83 17.84 -21.22
N LEU A 336 -14.12 17.64 -20.93
CA LEU A 336 -14.61 16.84 -19.80
C LEU A 336 -14.47 15.33 -20.03
N VAL A 337 -14.62 14.87 -21.27
CA VAL A 337 -14.75 13.45 -21.61
C VAL A 337 -13.56 12.91 -22.42
N ASP A 338 -12.72 13.76 -23.01
CA ASP A 338 -11.56 13.28 -23.73
C ASP A 338 -10.53 12.66 -22.78
N GLY A 339 -10.09 11.44 -23.09
CA GLY A 339 -9.03 10.76 -22.36
C GLY A 339 -9.38 10.23 -20.96
N ILE A 340 -10.65 10.29 -20.54
CA ILE A 340 -11.05 9.78 -19.22
C ILE A 340 -11.06 8.24 -19.16
N VAL A 341 -10.64 7.70 -18.03
CA VAL A 341 -10.68 6.26 -17.69
C VAL A 341 -11.60 6.02 -16.50
N SER A 342 -12.10 4.80 -16.33
CA SER A 342 -12.89 4.46 -15.15
C SER A 342 -12.07 4.62 -13.87
N CYS A 343 -12.67 5.22 -12.86
CA CYS A 343 -12.13 5.37 -11.51
C CYS A 343 -13.11 4.70 -10.55
N PRO A 344 -12.86 3.46 -10.09
CA PRO A 344 -13.67 2.87 -9.04
C PRO A 344 -13.57 3.71 -7.76
N ALA A 345 -14.66 3.75 -7.00
CA ALA A 345 -14.62 4.33 -5.67
C ALA A 345 -13.66 3.50 -4.82
N ILE A 346 -12.72 4.17 -4.16
CA ILE A 346 -11.84 3.55 -3.16
C ILE A 346 -12.69 3.43 -1.89
N ALA A 347 -12.75 2.25 -1.28
CA ALA A 347 -13.47 2.07 -0.03
C ALA A 347 -12.80 2.91 1.07
N SER A 348 -13.58 3.50 1.98
CA SER A 348 -13.08 4.36 3.06
C SER A 348 -12.08 3.67 4.00
N ASP A 349 -12.10 2.33 4.05
CA ASP A 349 -11.18 1.51 4.84
C ASP A 349 -9.94 1.02 4.06
N GLU A 350 -9.84 1.32 2.76
CA GLU A 350 -8.74 0.93 1.88
C GLU A 350 -7.61 1.99 1.92
N LEU A 351 -6.65 1.79 2.81
CA LEU A 351 -5.51 2.72 3.02
C LEU A 351 -4.24 2.31 2.23
N ASP A 352 -4.19 1.08 1.69
CA ASP A 352 -3.04 0.57 0.93
C ASP A 352 -3.30 0.59 -0.58
N ILE A 353 -2.56 1.46 -1.28
CA ILE A 353 -2.59 1.54 -2.74
C ILE A 353 -2.22 0.22 -3.43
N SER A 354 -1.39 -0.62 -2.81
CA SER A 354 -0.97 -1.90 -3.41
C SER A 354 -2.09 -2.93 -3.35
N SER A 355 -2.84 -2.97 -2.24
CA SER A 355 -4.06 -3.76 -2.08
C SER A 355 -5.13 -3.30 -3.09
N PHE A 356 -5.37 -1.99 -3.21
CA PHE A 356 -6.23 -1.42 -4.25
C PHE A 356 -5.80 -1.88 -5.65
N LEU A 357 -4.52 -1.73 -6.01
CA LEU A 357 -4.00 -2.13 -7.33
C LEU A 357 -4.17 -3.61 -7.63
N ASN A 358 -4.08 -4.48 -6.61
CA ASN A 358 -4.35 -5.90 -6.73
C ASN A 358 -5.85 -6.19 -6.89
N GLU A 359 -6.72 -5.47 -6.18
CA GLU A 359 -8.18 -5.60 -6.30
C GLU A 359 -8.65 -5.15 -7.70
N VAL A 360 -8.11 -4.04 -8.20
CA VAL A 360 -8.45 -3.49 -9.52
C VAL A 360 -7.61 -4.09 -10.65
N GLN A 361 -6.90 -5.19 -10.41
CA GLN A 361 -6.06 -5.86 -11.41
C GLN A 361 -6.90 -6.28 -12.62
N GLY A 362 -6.69 -5.60 -13.76
CA GLY A 362 -7.46 -5.78 -15.00
C GLY A 362 -8.63 -4.81 -15.19
N ALA A 363 -8.95 -3.98 -14.21
CA ALA A 363 -9.90 -2.86 -14.31
C ALA A 363 -9.21 -1.49 -14.46
N LEU A 364 -7.90 -1.39 -14.23
CA LEU A 364 -7.11 -0.17 -14.44
C LEU A 364 -7.12 0.26 -15.92
N GLY A 365 -7.49 1.51 -16.16
CA GLY A 365 -7.69 2.03 -17.51
C GLY A 365 -8.98 1.54 -18.18
N ALA A 366 -9.87 0.84 -17.47
CA ALA A 366 -11.13 0.39 -18.05
C ALA A 366 -11.91 1.54 -18.68
N ALA A 367 -12.69 1.19 -19.71
CA ALA A 367 -13.67 2.09 -20.30
C ALA A 367 -14.57 2.68 -19.21
N VAL A 368 -14.88 3.98 -19.35
CA VAL A 368 -15.78 4.72 -18.47
C VAL A 368 -17.07 3.94 -18.28
N LYS A 369 -17.50 3.79 -17.01
CA LYS A 369 -18.73 3.11 -16.62
C LYS A 369 -19.81 4.12 -16.28
N TYR A 370 -20.96 3.99 -16.92
CA TYR A 370 -22.12 4.83 -16.64
C TYR A 370 -22.64 4.63 -15.20
N ARG A 371 -23.08 5.71 -14.55
CA ARG A 371 -23.46 5.84 -13.12
C ARG A 371 -22.33 5.68 -12.09
N GLN A 372 -21.23 5.02 -12.44
CA GLN A 372 -20.04 5.01 -11.60
C GLN A 372 -19.22 6.29 -11.82
N ASP A 373 -18.77 6.50 -13.06
CA ASP A 373 -17.85 7.59 -13.43
C ASP A 373 -18.57 8.83 -13.96
N ILE A 374 -19.65 8.60 -14.71
CA ILE A 374 -20.40 9.65 -15.42
C ILE A 374 -21.90 9.38 -15.35
N ARG A 375 -22.69 10.44 -15.17
CA ARG A 375 -24.14 10.44 -15.31
C ARG A 375 -24.54 11.47 -16.36
N VAL A 376 -25.46 11.10 -17.25
CA VAL A 376 -26.02 11.97 -18.27
C VAL A 376 -27.52 11.95 -18.05
N VAL A 377 -27.99 12.95 -17.31
CA VAL A 377 -29.26 12.89 -16.59
C VAL A 377 -30.02 14.20 -16.71
N ARG A 378 -31.35 14.09 -16.74
CA ARG A 378 -32.27 15.21 -16.56
C ARG A 378 -33.39 14.79 -15.63
N THR A 379 -33.99 15.76 -14.96
CA THR A 379 -35.21 15.54 -14.18
C THR A 379 -36.42 15.86 -15.05
N CYS A 380 -37.40 14.96 -15.09
CA CYS A 380 -38.69 15.19 -15.74
C CYS A 380 -39.79 15.41 -14.69
N GLU A 381 -40.62 16.42 -14.90
CA GLU A 381 -41.84 16.61 -14.12
C GLU A 381 -42.89 15.58 -14.57
N GLN A 382 -43.46 14.81 -13.63
CA GLN A 382 -44.54 13.88 -13.95
C GLN A 382 -45.81 14.65 -14.29
N CYS A 383 -46.45 14.27 -15.40
CA CYS A 383 -47.69 14.88 -15.89
C CYS A 383 -48.95 14.43 -15.12
N ASP A 384 -48.82 13.53 -14.14
CA ASP A 384 -49.93 12.92 -13.40
C ASP A 384 -50.18 13.61 -12.05
N GLN A 385 -51.35 14.22 -11.93
CA GLN A 385 -51.83 15.02 -10.78
C GLN A 385 -52.01 14.24 -9.46
N THR A 386 -51.55 12.99 -9.37
CA THR A 386 -51.85 12.08 -8.24
C THR A 386 -50.64 11.68 -7.41
N SER A 387 -49.42 12.02 -7.81
CA SER A 387 -48.20 11.81 -7.03
C SER A 387 -47.57 13.15 -6.67
N ARG A 388 -47.33 13.37 -5.38
CA ARG A 388 -46.74 14.60 -4.85
C ARG A 388 -45.32 14.77 -5.42
N GLY A 389 -45.16 15.69 -6.37
CA GLY A 389 -44.03 16.62 -6.47
C GLY A 389 -42.59 16.13 -6.66
N HIS A 390 -42.32 14.83 -6.80
CA HIS A 390 -40.95 14.35 -7.01
C HIS A 390 -40.66 14.12 -8.49
N GLY A 391 -39.86 15.00 -9.09
CA GLY A 391 -39.37 14.80 -10.45
C GLY A 391 -38.54 13.52 -10.57
N MET A 392 -38.77 12.73 -11.63
CA MET A 392 -38.05 11.47 -11.85
C MET A 392 -36.79 11.72 -12.69
N GLU A 393 -35.67 11.12 -12.29
CA GLU A 393 -34.43 11.15 -13.08
C GLU A 393 -34.55 10.29 -14.33
N GLU A 394 -34.41 10.92 -15.49
CA GLU A 394 -34.25 10.25 -16.78
C GLU A 394 -32.77 10.18 -17.13
N HIS A 395 -32.30 8.95 -17.39
CA HIS A 395 -30.92 8.66 -17.77
C HIS A 395 -30.81 8.41 -19.27
N PHE A 396 -29.86 9.07 -19.92
CA PHE A 396 -29.67 8.94 -21.37
C PHE A 396 -29.08 7.59 -21.79
N PHE A 397 -28.23 7.00 -20.95
CA PHE A 397 -27.61 5.70 -21.18
C PHE A 397 -28.18 4.62 -20.25
N GLY A 398 -28.06 3.36 -20.67
CA GLY A 398 -28.43 2.20 -19.85
C GLY A 398 -27.45 1.95 -18.70
N ASP A 399 -27.95 1.33 -17.64
CA ASP A 399 -27.17 1.03 -16.43
C ASP A 399 -25.99 0.09 -16.72
N GLY A 400 -24.83 0.40 -16.16
CA GLY A 400 -23.60 -0.39 -16.32
C GLY A 400 -22.97 -0.33 -17.72
N MET A 401 -23.49 0.52 -18.63
CA MET A 401 -22.92 0.68 -19.96
C MET A 401 -21.47 1.16 -19.90
N THR A 402 -20.62 0.56 -20.74
CA THR A 402 -19.20 0.93 -20.90
C THR A 402 -18.94 1.54 -22.28
N PHE A 403 -18.01 2.49 -22.34
CA PHE A 403 -17.73 3.25 -23.56
C PHE A 403 -16.31 2.98 -24.08
N GLN A 404 -16.18 2.07 -25.05
CA GLN A 404 -14.88 1.68 -25.62
C GLN A 404 -14.35 2.66 -26.69
N ASP A 405 -15.26 3.30 -27.43
CA ASP A 405 -14.94 4.32 -28.42
C ASP A 405 -15.20 5.70 -27.82
N ALA A 406 -14.12 6.39 -27.45
CA ALA A 406 -14.18 7.70 -26.80
C ALA A 406 -14.80 8.76 -27.73
N ASP A 407 -14.47 8.76 -29.02
CA ASP A 407 -14.98 9.77 -29.96
C ASP A 407 -16.49 9.60 -30.18
N ALA A 408 -16.94 8.35 -30.37
CA ALA A 408 -18.37 8.06 -30.48
C ALA A 408 -19.14 8.37 -29.19
N PHE A 409 -18.50 8.17 -28.02
CA PHE A 409 -19.09 8.51 -26.73
C PHE A 409 -19.25 10.02 -26.56
N ILE A 410 -18.21 10.78 -26.89
CA ILE A 410 -18.23 12.25 -26.84
C ILE A 410 -19.35 12.81 -27.72
N GLU A 411 -19.52 12.29 -28.94
CA GLU A 411 -20.61 12.73 -29.82
C GLU A 411 -21.99 12.41 -29.25
N LYS A 412 -22.17 11.26 -28.58
CA LYS A 412 -23.42 10.96 -27.86
C LYS A 412 -23.66 11.88 -26.67
N CYS A 413 -22.62 12.26 -25.92
CA CYS A 413 -22.74 13.24 -24.85
C CYS A 413 -23.12 14.63 -25.38
N LYS A 414 -22.54 15.06 -26.52
CA LYS A 414 -22.92 16.31 -27.20
C LYS A 414 -24.39 16.28 -27.65
N ASP A 415 -24.85 15.17 -28.21
CA ASP A 415 -26.25 14.99 -28.60
C ASP A 415 -27.20 14.99 -27.38
N ALA A 416 -26.87 14.25 -26.33
CA ALA A 416 -27.64 14.25 -25.08
C ALA A 416 -27.74 15.66 -24.47
N PHE A 417 -26.64 16.42 -24.47
CA PHE A 417 -26.62 17.79 -23.97
C PHE A 417 -27.55 18.72 -24.76
N LYS A 418 -27.56 18.59 -26.10
CA LYS A 418 -28.51 19.31 -26.98
C LYS A 418 -29.96 18.95 -26.70
N ASN A 419 -30.22 17.74 -26.20
CA ASN A 419 -31.54 17.25 -25.79
C ASN A 419 -31.91 17.56 -24.32
N GLY A 420 -31.15 18.43 -23.64
CA GLY A 420 -31.49 18.93 -22.30
C GLY A 420 -30.92 18.11 -21.13
N PHE A 421 -30.07 17.11 -21.41
CA PHE A 421 -29.42 16.32 -20.36
C PHE A 421 -28.18 17.03 -19.81
N SER A 422 -28.05 17.05 -18.48
CA SER A 422 -26.84 17.48 -17.80
C SER A 422 -25.80 16.37 -17.78
N VAL A 423 -24.54 16.72 -17.99
CA VAL A 423 -23.40 15.80 -17.87
C VAL A 423 -22.75 16.01 -16.49
N ALA A 424 -22.73 14.97 -15.67
CA ALA A 424 -22.14 14.97 -14.35
C ALA A 424 -21.00 13.94 -14.30
N LEU A 425 -19.79 14.41 -14.04
CA LEU A 425 -18.59 13.58 -13.90
C LEU A 425 -18.16 13.51 -12.45
N ARG A 426 -17.80 12.29 -12.01
CA ARG A 426 -17.36 12.01 -10.65
C ARG A 426 -15.85 11.84 -10.55
N GLY A 427 -15.31 12.12 -9.37
CA GLY A 427 -13.91 11.86 -9.03
C GLY A 427 -12.94 12.75 -9.79
N MET A 428 -13.22 14.04 -9.92
CA MET A 428 -12.41 15.00 -10.66
C MET A 428 -11.03 15.23 -10.03
N GLU A 429 -10.88 14.98 -8.74
CA GLU A 429 -9.61 14.91 -8.01
C GLU A 429 -8.68 13.80 -8.54
N PHE A 430 -9.21 12.76 -9.18
CA PHE A 430 -8.42 11.73 -9.85
C PHE A 430 -8.15 12.03 -11.32
N ARG A 431 -8.72 13.12 -11.85
CA ARG A 431 -8.73 13.47 -13.29
C ARG A 431 -8.03 14.79 -13.61
N SER A 432 -7.90 15.66 -12.61
CA SER A 432 -7.30 16.97 -12.72
C SER A 432 -6.35 17.20 -11.54
N GLU A 433 -5.08 17.42 -11.85
CA GLU A 433 -4.04 17.76 -10.85
C GLU A 433 -4.42 19.02 -10.06
N LYS A 434 -5.06 19.99 -10.71
CA LYS A 434 -5.47 21.24 -10.07
C LYS A 434 -6.63 21.01 -9.09
N ILE A 435 -7.62 20.21 -9.50
CA ILE A 435 -8.75 19.86 -8.63
C ILE A 435 -8.25 19.00 -7.46
N ALA A 436 -7.33 18.06 -7.70
CA ALA A 436 -6.68 17.27 -6.67
C ALA A 436 -6.01 18.16 -5.61
N ALA A 437 -5.24 19.16 -6.04
CA ALA A 437 -4.59 20.11 -5.14
C ALA A 437 -5.60 20.93 -4.33
N ILE A 438 -6.71 21.37 -4.95
CA ILE A 438 -7.79 22.07 -4.25
C ILE A 438 -8.47 21.15 -3.23
N ALA A 439 -8.81 19.92 -3.62
CA ALA A 439 -9.46 18.93 -2.75
C ALA A 439 -8.58 18.59 -1.54
N SER A 440 -7.29 18.29 -1.77
CA SER A 440 -6.32 18.02 -0.70
C SER A 440 -6.17 19.20 0.26
N ALA A 441 -6.07 20.43 -0.26
CA ALA A 441 -6.01 21.62 0.57
C ALA A 441 -7.29 21.82 1.42
N VAL A 442 -8.47 21.53 0.87
CA VAL A 442 -9.73 21.59 1.63
C VAL A 442 -9.77 20.50 2.70
N ALA A 443 -9.36 19.26 2.39
CA ALA A 443 -9.27 18.17 3.37
C ALA A 443 -8.39 18.58 4.57
N ASP A 444 -7.22 19.15 4.29
CA ASP A 444 -6.28 19.66 5.29
C ASP A 444 -6.88 20.80 6.15
N LEU A 445 -7.61 21.74 5.54
CA LEU A 445 -8.27 22.84 6.25
C LEU A 445 -9.33 22.35 7.22
N PHE A 446 -10.06 21.29 6.88
CA PHE A 446 -11.12 20.74 7.73
C PHE A 446 -10.66 19.59 8.63
N GLY A 447 -9.43 19.09 8.45
CA GLY A 447 -8.91 17.94 9.18
C GLY A 447 -9.67 16.66 8.86
N GLN A 448 -10.16 16.54 7.64
CA GLN A 448 -10.92 15.38 7.13
C GLN A 448 -10.01 14.50 6.25
N PRO A 449 -10.30 13.20 6.12
CA PRO A 449 -9.43 12.27 5.40
C PRO A 449 -9.37 12.55 3.89
N SER A 450 -10.49 12.99 3.30
CA SER A 450 -10.69 13.14 1.87
C SER A 450 -11.65 14.30 1.56
N VAL A 451 -11.56 14.78 0.32
CA VAL A 451 -12.57 15.63 -0.30
C VAL A 451 -12.81 15.11 -1.71
N GLY A 452 -14.01 14.63 -1.99
CA GLY A 452 -14.41 14.24 -3.34
C GLY A 452 -14.70 15.47 -4.20
N ALA A 453 -14.50 15.39 -5.51
CA ALA A 453 -14.81 16.47 -6.43
C ALA A 453 -15.65 15.98 -7.62
N ASN A 454 -16.78 16.63 -7.87
CA ASN A 454 -17.65 16.32 -9.00
C ASN A 454 -17.88 17.57 -9.84
N ILE A 455 -17.96 17.43 -11.17
CA ILE A 455 -18.24 18.55 -12.07
C ILE A 455 -19.54 18.30 -12.83
N TYR A 456 -20.32 19.36 -12.97
CA TYR A 456 -21.65 19.33 -13.55
C TYR A 456 -21.76 20.38 -14.64
N PHE A 457 -22.05 19.92 -15.85
CA PHE A 457 -22.34 20.76 -17.00
C PHE A 457 -23.80 20.61 -17.40
N SER A 458 -24.58 21.68 -17.25
CA SER A 458 -26.03 21.68 -17.44
C SER A 458 -26.43 22.58 -18.63
N PRO A 459 -27.27 22.09 -19.55
CA PRO A 459 -27.82 22.93 -20.62
C PRO A 459 -28.89 23.90 -20.07
N PRO A 460 -29.30 24.90 -20.87
CA PRO A 460 -30.34 25.84 -20.46
C PRO A 460 -31.64 25.10 -20.12
N ARG A 461 -32.37 25.60 -19.11
CA ARG A 461 -33.64 25.03 -18.62
C ARG A 461 -33.55 23.57 -18.16
N SER A 462 -32.39 23.16 -17.65
CA SER A 462 -32.16 21.83 -17.10
C SER A 462 -31.93 21.88 -15.59
N GLN A 463 -32.55 20.93 -14.88
CA GLN A 463 -32.30 20.67 -13.46
C GLN A 463 -31.08 19.75 -13.28
N GLY A 464 -30.94 18.76 -14.16
CA GLY A 464 -29.94 17.71 -14.02
C GLY A 464 -30.37 16.63 -13.03
N LEU A 465 -29.98 16.76 -11.76
CA LEU A 465 -30.31 15.80 -10.70
C LEU A 465 -31.67 16.12 -10.06
N ALA A 466 -32.41 15.09 -9.64
CA ALA A 466 -33.64 15.27 -8.88
C ALA A 466 -33.37 15.88 -7.51
N ARG A 467 -34.42 16.31 -6.82
CA ARG A 467 -34.32 16.84 -5.45
C ARG A 467 -33.73 15.77 -4.51
N HIS A 468 -32.67 16.12 -3.79
CA HIS A 468 -31.97 15.19 -2.89
C HIS A 468 -31.30 15.93 -1.72
N TYR A 469 -30.71 15.19 -0.79
CA TYR A 469 -29.76 15.69 0.19
C TYR A 469 -28.52 14.81 0.16
N ASP A 470 -27.38 15.36 0.58
CA ASP A 470 -26.13 14.63 0.66
C ASP A 470 -25.82 14.17 2.09
N ASP A 471 -25.09 13.07 2.21
CA ASP A 471 -24.49 12.57 3.45
C ASP A 471 -23.15 13.25 3.81
N HIS A 472 -22.66 14.11 2.93
CA HIS A 472 -21.42 14.87 3.04
C HIS A 472 -21.68 16.38 2.88
N CYS A 473 -20.76 17.22 3.34
CA CYS A 473 -20.92 18.67 3.21
C CYS A 473 -20.39 19.13 1.85
N VAL A 474 -21.11 20.00 1.15
CA VAL A 474 -20.77 20.36 -0.23
C VAL A 474 -20.39 21.83 -0.34
N ILE A 475 -19.25 22.11 -0.97
CA ILE A 475 -18.89 23.45 -1.47
C ILE A 475 -19.11 23.46 -2.98
N VAL A 476 -20.09 24.23 -3.44
CA VAL A 476 -20.39 24.49 -4.84
C VAL A 476 -19.62 25.72 -5.31
N TRP A 477 -18.81 25.56 -6.34
CA TRP A 477 -18.09 26.65 -6.99
C TRP A 477 -18.60 26.82 -8.43
N GLN A 478 -19.28 27.94 -8.68
CA GLN A 478 -19.81 28.27 -10.01
C GLN A 478 -18.68 28.75 -10.93
N LEU A 479 -18.41 28.02 -12.01
CA LEU A 479 -17.29 28.28 -12.91
C LEU A 479 -17.69 29.06 -14.16
N LEU A 480 -18.89 28.79 -14.70
CA LEU A 480 -19.40 29.45 -15.91
C LEU A 480 -20.89 29.77 -15.77
N ALA A 481 -21.28 30.97 -16.19
CA ALA A 481 -22.68 31.43 -16.19
C ALA A 481 -23.31 31.34 -14.78
N CYS A 482 -24.63 31.13 -14.71
CA CYS A 482 -25.38 31.10 -13.46
C CYS A 482 -26.09 29.77 -13.20
N LYS A 483 -26.42 29.51 -11.94
CA LYS A 483 -27.33 28.42 -11.54
C LYS A 483 -28.19 28.84 -10.36
N LYS A 484 -29.48 28.51 -10.42
CA LYS A 484 -30.45 28.79 -9.36
C LYS A 484 -30.57 27.56 -8.46
N TRP A 485 -30.40 27.74 -7.17
CA TRP A 485 -30.45 26.67 -6.17
C TRP A 485 -31.63 26.90 -5.24
N MET A 486 -32.44 25.87 -5.03
CA MET A 486 -33.45 25.83 -3.99
C MET A 486 -32.93 24.94 -2.88
N ILE A 487 -32.90 25.44 -1.65
CA ILE A 487 -32.34 24.74 -0.50
C ILE A 487 -33.29 24.81 0.68
N TRP A 488 -33.58 23.67 1.28
CA TRP A 488 -34.38 23.55 2.48
C TRP A 488 -33.49 23.12 3.66
N PRO A 489 -33.68 23.73 4.84
CA PRO A 489 -32.93 23.35 6.02
C PRO A 489 -33.22 21.89 6.42
N ASN A 490 -32.22 21.21 7.00
CA ASN A 490 -32.45 19.90 7.58
C ASN A 490 -33.49 20.00 8.71
N THR A 491 -34.64 19.35 8.55
CA THR A 491 -35.73 19.33 9.53
C THR A 491 -35.53 18.27 10.62
N LYS A 492 -34.55 17.37 10.44
CA LYS A 492 -34.21 16.33 11.42
C LYS A 492 -33.21 16.84 12.45
N LEU A 493 -33.29 16.24 13.64
CA LEU A 493 -32.31 16.48 14.70
C LEU A 493 -30.92 15.94 14.30
N LEU A 494 -30.86 14.81 13.58
CA LEU A 494 -29.63 14.05 13.28
C LEU A 494 -29.00 14.42 11.93
N LEU A 495 -27.67 14.49 11.89
CA LEU A 495 -26.89 14.61 10.66
C LEU A 495 -26.72 13.23 9.98
N PRO A 496 -26.82 13.14 8.65
CA PRO A 496 -26.60 11.91 7.90
C PRO A 496 -25.12 11.49 7.93
N ARG A 497 -24.88 10.18 7.77
CA ARG A 497 -23.55 9.57 7.64
C ARG A 497 -23.40 8.89 6.29
N LEU A 498 -22.16 8.87 5.82
CA LEU A 498 -21.76 8.07 4.67
C LEU A 498 -22.14 6.60 4.91
N TYR A 499 -22.75 5.97 3.90
CA TYR A 499 -23.23 4.58 3.90
C TYR A 499 -24.44 4.26 4.82
N GLU A 500 -25.00 5.24 5.57
CA GLU A 500 -26.31 5.04 6.21
C GLU A 500 -27.43 5.16 5.14
N PRO A 501 -28.47 4.31 5.17
CA PRO A 501 -29.54 4.36 4.17
C PRO A 501 -30.20 5.73 4.10
N PHE A 502 -30.42 6.23 2.88
CA PHE A 502 -31.20 7.43 2.65
C PHE A 502 -32.65 7.18 3.08
N GLU A 503 -33.19 8.06 3.93
CA GLU A 503 -34.58 8.02 4.32
C GLU A 503 -35.45 8.81 3.32
N SER A 504 -36.73 8.48 3.21
CA SER A 504 -37.64 9.11 2.25
C SER A 504 -37.71 10.64 2.43
N LEU A 505 -37.63 11.36 1.30
CA LEU A 505 -37.78 12.81 1.19
C LEU A 505 -39.16 13.32 1.64
N ASP A 506 -40.19 12.46 1.59
CA ASP A 506 -41.58 12.80 1.96
C ASP A 506 -41.73 13.24 3.42
N ALA A 507 -40.79 12.88 4.30
CA ALA A 507 -40.80 13.24 5.71
C ALA A 507 -40.02 14.55 6.02
N LEU A 508 -39.31 15.12 5.03
CA LEU A 508 -38.25 16.11 5.25
C LEU A 508 -38.60 17.54 4.80
N VAL A 509 -39.57 17.72 3.89
CA VAL A 509 -39.81 19.01 3.22
C VAL A 509 -41.25 19.49 3.43
N ASP A 510 -41.38 20.66 4.08
CA ASP A 510 -42.54 21.54 3.93
C ASP A 510 -42.18 22.55 2.82
N ASP A 511 -42.98 22.60 1.73
CA ASP A 511 -42.72 23.44 0.55
C ASP A 511 -42.62 24.94 0.89
N SER A 512 -43.04 25.37 2.09
CA SER A 512 -43.00 26.77 2.54
C SER A 512 -41.62 27.25 3.07
N GLY A 513 -40.64 26.36 3.29
CA GLY A 513 -39.37 26.67 3.96
C GLY A 513 -38.13 26.84 3.07
N GLY A 514 -38.26 26.72 1.75
CA GLY A 514 -37.12 26.73 0.81
C GLY A 514 -36.54 28.12 0.60
N ARG A 515 -35.20 28.24 0.70
CA ARG A 515 -34.47 29.44 0.30
C ARG A 515 -33.97 29.29 -1.13
N MET A 516 -34.10 30.38 -1.89
CA MET A 516 -33.63 30.47 -3.27
C MET A 516 -32.34 31.28 -3.30
N GLU A 517 -31.29 30.69 -3.85
CA GLU A 517 -29.99 31.33 -4.06
C GLU A 517 -29.62 31.28 -5.53
N VAL A 518 -29.10 32.37 -6.09
CA VAL A 518 -28.59 32.41 -7.47
C VAL A 518 -27.08 32.54 -7.41
N LEU A 519 -26.38 31.53 -7.90
CA LEU A 519 -24.93 31.55 -8.03
C LEU A 519 -24.57 32.15 -9.38
N LEU A 520 -23.78 33.23 -9.36
CA LEU A 520 -23.16 33.82 -10.54
C LEU A 520 -21.75 33.27 -10.73
N GLU A 521 -21.14 33.58 -11.88
CA GLU A 521 -19.79 33.15 -12.19
C GLU A 521 -18.77 33.58 -11.13
N GLY A 522 -18.06 32.60 -10.58
CA GLY A 522 -17.09 32.76 -9.50
C GLY A 522 -17.67 32.77 -8.09
N ASP A 523 -18.99 32.75 -7.92
CA ASP A 523 -19.62 32.61 -6.60
C ASP A 523 -19.39 31.22 -6.02
N ILE A 524 -19.40 31.17 -4.69
CA ILE A 524 -19.22 29.95 -3.92
C ILE A 524 -20.36 29.82 -2.93
N MET A 525 -20.96 28.63 -2.89
CA MET A 525 -22.01 28.28 -1.93
C MET A 525 -21.62 27.04 -1.16
N TYR A 526 -21.89 27.03 0.14
CA TYR A 526 -21.73 25.88 1.00
C TYR A 526 -23.10 25.37 1.44
N VAL A 527 -23.31 24.06 1.27
CA VAL A 527 -24.51 23.31 1.65
C VAL A 527 -24.11 22.27 2.69
N PRO A 528 -24.63 22.36 3.94
CA PRO A 528 -24.38 21.34 4.94
C PRO A 528 -25.01 20.00 4.57
N ARG A 529 -24.40 18.89 5.00
CA ARG A 529 -25.01 17.56 4.87
C ARG A 529 -26.41 17.50 5.49
N GLY A 530 -27.32 16.79 4.83
CA GLY A 530 -28.73 16.67 5.23
C GLY A 530 -29.63 17.83 4.80
N PHE A 531 -29.10 18.90 4.19
CA PHE A 531 -29.94 19.95 3.59
C PHE A 531 -30.45 19.47 2.24
N VAL A 532 -31.76 19.44 2.09
CA VAL A 532 -32.40 19.08 0.82
C VAL A 532 -32.18 20.21 -0.16
N HIS A 533 -31.82 19.89 -1.39
CA HIS A 533 -31.57 20.89 -2.42
C HIS A 533 -31.84 20.37 -3.84
N GLU A 534 -32.04 21.32 -4.74
CA GLU A 534 -32.13 21.11 -6.19
C GLU A 534 -31.62 22.34 -6.93
N ALA A 535 -31.14 22.16 -8.15
CA ALA A 535 -30.49 23.23 -8.90
C ALA A 535 -31.03 23.32 -10.33
N HIS A 536 -31.44 24.50 -10.76
CA HIS A 536 -32.04 24.76 -12.07
C HIS A 536 -31.23 25.77 -12.87
N THR A 537 -31.07 25.50 -14.16
CA THR A 537 -30.48 26.43 -15.12
C THR A 537 -31.59 27.30 -15.71
N ASP A 538 -32.22 28.13 -14.89
CA ASP A 538 -33.38 28.94 -15.28
C ASP A 538 -32.99 30.39 -15.62
N VAL A 539 -33.54 30.95 -16.71
CA VAL A 539 -33.00 32.13 -17.42
C VAL A 539 -33.76 33.43 -17.10
N ASP A 540 -34.68 33.45 -16.15
CA ASP A 540 -35.43 34.67 -15.79
C ASP A 540 -34.69 35.55 -14.75
N VAL A 541 -33.40 35.80 -14.95
CA VAL A 541 -32.66 36.84 -14.22
C VAL A 541 -32.56 38.05 -15.14
N GLY A 542 -33.43 39.04 -14.92
CA GLY A 542 -33.57 40.22 -15.77
C GLY A 542 -32.26 40.96 -16.09
N GLU A 543 -32.13 41.35 -17.35
CA GLU A 543 -31.40 42.51 -17.93
C GLU A 543 -29.98 42.89 -17.46
N PHE A 544 -29.25 42.08 -16.69
CA PHE A 544 -27.84 42.36 -16.37
C PHE A 544 -26.90 41.38 -17.06
N HIS A 545 -26.27 41.90 -18.14
CA HIS A 545 -25.17 41.33 -18.92
C HIS A 545 -25.53 40.39 -20.08
N ALA A 546 -26.14 40.98 -21.10
CA ALA A 546 -26.00 40.53 -22.49
C ALA A 546 -24.53 40.59 -22.92
N ASN A 547 -23.83 39.45 -22.83
CA ASN A 547 -22.76 39.03 -23.74
C ASN A 547 -22.14 37.72 -23.22
N SER A 548 -22.58 36.57 -23.72
CA SER A 548 -21.69 35.57 -24.32
C SER A 548 -22.47 34.31 -24.71
N THR A 549 -21.89 33.59 -25.66
CA THR A 549 -22.37 32.38 -26.29
C THR A 549 -22.58 31.23 -25.31
N ALA A 550 -23.83 30.72 -25.29
CA ALA A 550 -24.37 29.54 -24.62
C ALA A 550 -24.81 29.71 -23.15
N ASN A 551 -26.14 29.70 -22.92
CA ASN A 551 -26.83 29.72 -21.62
C ASN A 551 -26.64 28.42 -20.79
N CYS A 552 -25.48 27.78 -20.86
CA CYS A 552 -25.14 26.56 -20.14
C CYS A 552 -24.40 26.90 -18.84
N SER A 553 -24.61 26.09 -17.80
CA SER A 553 -24.02 26.28 -16.47
C SER A 553 -22.96 25.23 -16.20
N LEU A 554 -21.79 25.65 -15.72
CA LEU A 554 -20.71 24.76 -15.28
C LEU A 554 -20.37 25.06 -13.81
N HIS A 555 -20.42 24.04 -12.95
CA HIS A 555 -20.00 24.17 -11.56
C HIS A 555 -19.25 22.92 -11.08
N LEU A 556 -18.30 23.16 -10.18
CA LEU A 556 -17.55 22.15 -9.45
C LEU A 556 -18.13 22.03 -8.05
N THR A 557 -18.31 20.82 -7.54
CA THR A 557 -18.67 20.56 -6.15
C THR A 557 -17.51 19.87 -5.45
N LEU A 558 -17.12 20.37 -4.29
CA LEU A 558 -16.17 19.73 -3.38
C LEU A 558 -16.94 19.14 -2.21
N ALA A 559 -16.97 17.82 -2.14
CA ALA A 559 -17.65 17.02 -1.13
C ALA A 559 -16.70 16.73 0.03
N ILE A 560 -16.92 17.38 1.17
CA ILE A 560 -16.17 17.14 2.40
C ILE A 560 -16.84 15.96 3.12
N GLU A 561 -16.17 14.82 3.07
CA GLU A 561 -16.62 13.58 3.68
C GLU A 561 -16.26 13.58 5.17
N VAL A 562 -17.28 13.35 6.01
CA VAL A 562 -17.11 13.27 7.46
C VAL A 562 -17.41 11.84 7.87
N GLU A 563 -16.35 11.05 7.98
CA GLU A 563 -16.45 9.65 8.36
C GLU A 563 -16.55 9.48 9.89
N PRO A 564 -17.12 8.35 10.39
CA PRO A 564 -17.32 8.15 11.82
C PRO A 564 -16.09 8.41 12.71
N PRO A 565 -14.84 8.03 12.37
CA PRO A 565 -13.66 8.33 13.18
C PRO A 565 -13.36 9.82 13.31
N PHE A 566 -13.78 10.62 12.32
CA PHE A 566 -13.60 12.06 12.24
C PHE A 566 -14.83 12.85 12.70
N GLU A 567 -15.81 12.18 13.33
CA GLU A 567 -16.89 12.80 14.09
C GLU A 567 -16.56 12.81 15.60
N TRP A 568 -17.29 13.59 16.38
CA TRP A 568 -17.12 13.61 17.84
C TRP A 568 -17.44 12.28 18.52
N GLU A 569 -18.37 11.48 17.99
CA GLU A 569 -18.62 10.10 18.43
C GLU A 569 -17.35 9.25 18.28
N GLY A 570 -16.79 9.18 17.07
CA GLY A 570 -15.58 8.41 16.82
C GLY A 570 -14.40 8.92 17.63
N PHE A 571 -14.20 10.24 17.69
CA PHE A 571 -13.17 10.83 18.52
C PHE A 571 -13.33 10.47 20.01
N THR A 572 -14.57 10.37 20.50
CA THR A 572 -14.85 9.92 21.87
C THR A 572 -14.51 8.44 22.05
N HIS A 573 -14.81 7.58 21.07
CA HIS A 573 -14.40 6.18 21.11
C HIS A 573 -12.87 6.04 21.11
N ILE A 574 -12.16 6.82 20.30
CA ILE A 574 -10.69 6.87 20.30
C ILE A 574 -10.16 7.32 21.66
N ALA A 575 -10.78 8.34 22.26
CA ALA A 575 -10.39 8.84 23.58
C ALA A 575 -10.63 7.80 24.68
N LEU A 576 -11.76 7.10 24.65
CA LEU A 576 -12.09 6.01 25.58
C LEU A 576 -11.11 4.84 25.43
N HIS A 577 -10.80 4.46 24.20
CA HIS A 577 -9.83 3.42 23.89
C HIS A 577 -8.46 3.80 24.47
N CYS A 578 -7.91 4.96 24.07
CA CYS A 578 -6.61 5.44 24.54
C CYS A 578 -6.53 5.59 26.07
N TRP A 579 -7.66 5.96 26.71
CA TRP A 579 -7.73 6.06 28.16
C TRP A 579 -7.71 4.68 28.82
N THR A 580 -8.51 3.73 28.33
CA THR A 580 -8.57 2.35 28.82
C THR A 580 -7.20 1.69 28.73
N GLU A 581 -6.54 1.82 27.58
CA GLU A 581 -5.18 1.30 27.34
C GLU A 581 -4.16 1.85 28.34
N LYS A 582 -4.20 3.15 28.64
CA LYS A 582 -3.31 3.75 29.65
C LYS A 582 -3.55 3.21 31.05
N HIS A 583 -4.79 2.87 31.42
CA HIS A 583 -5.08 2.30 32.74
C HIS A 583 -4.69 0.84 32.86
N LEU A 584 -4.81 0.07 31.78
CA LEU A 584 -4.32 -1.31 31.72
C LEU A 584 -2.78 -1.39 31.82
N SER A 585 -2.06 -0.35 31.38
CA SER A 585 -0.59 -0.29 31.41
C SER A 585 0.05 0.20 32.74
N SER A 586 -0.75 0.59 33.74
CA SER A 586 -0.25 1.22 34.98
C SER A 586 0.17 0.18 36.04
N PRO A 587 1.44 0.15 36.50
CA PRO A 587 1.97 -0.91 37.38
C PRO A 587 1.50 -0.87 38.85
N PHE A 588 0.64 0.08 39.25
CA PHE A 588 0.33 0.36 40.66
C PHE A 588 -1.02 -0.17 41.19
N VAL A 589 -1.83 -0.89 40.40
CA VAL A 589 -3.12 -1.43 40.88
C VAL A 589 -3.37 -2.86 40.38
N LYS A 590 -2.46 -3.79 40.68
CA LYS A 590 -2.74 -5.23 40.54
C LYS A 590 -3.69 -5.69 41.65
N SER A 591 -4.98 -5.45 41.47
CA SER A 591 -6.06 -6.06 42.27
C SER A 591 -7.13 -6.62 41.33
N LYS A 592 -7.99 -7.50 41.85
CA LYS A 592 -9.15 -8.18 41.19
C LYS A 592 -10.12 -7.30 40.34
N VAL A 593 -9.81 -6.03 40.12
CA VAL A 593 -10.55 -5.05 39.32
C VAL A 593 -10.13 -5.07 37.83
N GLU A 594 -8.98 -5.64 37.49
CA GLU A 594 -8.48 -5.72 36.09
C GLU A 594 -9.38 -6.57 35.17
N ASP A 595 -10.10 -7.56 35.70
CA ASP A 595 -10.88 -8.55 34.93
C ASP A 595 -12.17 -7.98 34.28
N GLN A 596 -12.60 -6.77 34.66
CA GLN A 596 -13.84 -6.16 34.15
C GLN A 596 -13.63 -4.81 33.43
N THR A 597 -12.40 -4.33 33.34
CA THR A 597 -12.10 -2.97 32.82
C THR A 597 -12.36 -2.88 31.31
N SER A 598 -11.88 -3.85 30.52
CA SER A 598 -12.11 -3.92 29.07
C SER A 598 -13.60 -4.15 28.75
N LEU A 599 -14.28 -4.98 29.54
CA LEU A 599 -15.71 -5.25 29.40
C LEU A 599 -16.55 -3.98 29.68
N PHE A 600 -16.23 -3.22 30.74
CA PHE A 600 -16.90 -1.93 30.99
C PHE A 600 -16.57 -0.87 29.94
N ALA A 601 -15.38 -0.91 29.33
CA ALA A 601 -15.08 -0.06 28.18
C ALA A 601 -16.03 -0.39 27.02
N LEU A 602 -16.23 -1.67 26.70
CA LEU A 602 -17.15 -2.13 25.65
C LEU A 602 -18.59 -1.65 25.91
N LEU A 603 -19.10 -1.79 27.14
CA LEU A 603 -20.41 -1.28 27.54
C LEU A 603 -20.51 0.25 27.39
N LEU A 604 -19.44 0.98 27.69
CA LEU A 604 -19.40 2.43 27.52
C LEU A 604 -19.31 2.85 26.03
N HIS A 605 -18.65 2.08 25.17
CA HIS A 605 -18.73 2.28 23.71
C HIS A 605 -20.18 2.16 23.21
N VAL A 606 -20.91 1.12 23.61
CA VAL A 606 -22.33 0.96 23.24
C VAL A 606 -23.16 2.15 23.73
N ALA A 607 -22.92 2.61 24.95
CA ALA A 607 -23.65 3.74 25.49
C ALA A 607 -23.33 5.08 24.81
N ILE A 608 -22.08 5.31 24.40
CA ILE A 608 -21.71 6.47 23.58
C ILE A 608 -22.47 6.44 22.25
N ARG A 609 -22.55 5.27 21.59
CA ARG A 609 -23.33 5.10 20.36
C ARG A 609 -24.82 5.37 20.58
N LEU A 610 -25.41 4.96 21.70
CA LEU A 610 -26.81 5.29 22.00
C LEU A 610 -27.01 6.79 22.20
N LEU A 611 -26.15 7.44 22.98
CA LEU A 611 -26.20 8.91 23.17
C LEU A 611 -26.07 9.68 21.85
N SER A 612 -25.25 9.18 20.92
CA SER A 612 -25.08 9.80 19.60
C SER A 612 -26.33 9.78 18.73
N LYS A 613 -27.27 8.87 18.98
CA LYS A 613 -28.55 8.79 18.26
C LYS A 613 -29.53 9.85 18.74
N ASP A 614 -29.39 10.32 19.98
CA ASP A 614 -30.30 11.30 20.57
C ASP A 614 -29.73 12.73 20.48
N ASP A 615 -28.42 12.89 20.28
CA ASP A 615 -27.75 14.19 20.25
C ASP A 615 -26.82 14.33 19.05
N ALA A 616 -27.20 15.20 18.13
CA ALA A 616 -26.45 15.45 16.91
C ALA A 616 -25.09 16.11 17.12
N THR A 617 -24.79 16.64 18.31
CA THR A 617 -23.45 17.15 18.64
C THR A 617 -22.39 16.05 18.46
N PHE A 618 -22.72 14.80 18.74
CA PHE A 618 -21.82 13.65 18.56
C PHE A 618 -21.52 13.36 17.10
N ARG A 619 -22.45 13.68 16.19
CA ARG A 619 -22.26 13.46 14.76
C ARG A 619 -21.50 14.59 14.09
N LYS A 620 -21.34 15.76 14.72
CA LYS A 620 -20.56 16.87 14.14
C LYS A 620 -19.10 16.48 13.89
N ALA A 621 -18.51 17.07 12.86
CA ALA A 621 -17.12 16.86 12.49
C ALA A 621 -16.17 17.29 13.62
N CYS A 622 -15.19 16.44 13.89
CA CYS A 622 -14.07 16.67 14.78
C CYS A 622 -12.92 17.28 13.98
N MET A 623 -12.66 18.57 14.19
CA MET A 623 -11.63 19.31 13.45
C MET A 623 -10.28 19.35 14.17
N VAL A 624 -10.02 18.39 15.06
CA VAL A 624 -8.79 18.36 15.86
C VAL A 624 -7.54 18.13 14.99
N ALA A 625 -7.71 17.50 13.82
CA ALA A 625 -6.67 17.27 12.83
C ALA A 625 -6.49 18.41 11.80
N ALA A 626 -7.31 19.47 11.86
CA ALA A 626 -7.24 20.57 10.90
C ALA A 626 -5.88 21.29 10.92
N LYS A 627 -5.25 21.46 9.75
CA LYS A 627 -3.98 22.15 9.61
C LYS A 627 -4.18 23.66 9.62
N PRO A 628 -3.37 24.42 10.38
CA PRO A 628 -3.51 25.87 10.40
C PRO A 628 -2.96 26.52 9.13
N PRO A 629 -3.54 27.67 8.71
CA PRO A 629 -2.95 28.53 7.69
C PRO A 629 -1.54 29.02 8.10
N SER A 630 -0.63 29.10 7.13
CA SER A 630 0.83 29.27 7.27
C SER A 630 1.30 30.69 7.65
N SER A 631 0.43 31.71 7.65
CA SER A 631 0.86 33.10 7.87
C SER A 631 1.21 33.44 9.33
N SER A 632 2.47 33.84 9.56
CA SER A 632 3.14 33.94 10.87
C SER A 632 2.81 35.13 11.79
N SER A 633 1.85 36.01 11.45
CA SER A 633 1.55 37.19 12.31
C SER A 633 0.19 37.15 13.03
N CYS A 634 -0.73 36.27 12.64
CA CYS A 634 -2.08 36.16 13.22
C CYS A 634 -2.41 34.76 13.80
N THR A 635 -1.40 33.91 13.92
CA THR A 635 -1.51 32.48 14.24
C THR A 635 -1.89 32.16 15.69
N THR A 636 -1.70 33.08 16.63
CA THR A 636 -1.79 32.75 18.06
C THR A 636 -3.20 32.81 18.64
N THR A 637 -4.10 33.64 18.10
CA THR A 637 -5.43 33.88 18.67
C THR A 637 -6.48 32.94 18.06
N HIS A 638 -6.45 32.77 16.73
CA HIS A 638 -7.32 31.86 15.97
C HIS A 638 -7.21 30.41 16.44
N LEU A 639 -5.98 29.87 16.42
CA LEU A 639 -5.71 28.49 16.82
C LEU A 639 -6.14 28.25 18.27
N LYS A 640 -6.05 29.28 19.12
CA LYS A 640 -6.54 29.21 20.50
C LYS A 640 -8.06 29.21 20.56
N ALA A 641 -8.75 30.02 19.76
CA ALA A 641 -10.22 30.05 19.71
C ALA A 641 -10.80 28.73 19.18
N LEU A 642 -10.29 28.21 18.05
CA LEU A 642 -10.70 26.90 17.52
C LEU A 642 -10.39 25.78 18.50
N LYS A 643 -9.16 25.71 19.04
CA LYS A 643 -8.81 24.72 20.09
C LYS A 643 -9.67 24.87 21.34
N SER A 644 -10.04 26.09 21.72
CA SER A 644 -10.93 26.35 22.85
C SER A 644 -12.35 25.88 22.56
N ASN A 645 -12.86 26.09 21.36
CA ASN A 645 -14.19 25.63 20.94
C ASN A 645 -14.22 24.09 20.88
N GLN A 646 -13.26 23.47 20.19
CA GLN A 646 -13.12 22.01 20.12
C GLN A 646 -12.99 21.39 21.52
N ARG A 647 -12.20 22.01 22.41
CA ARG A 647 -12.12 21.60 23.82
C ARG A 647 -13.46 21.75 24.55
N SER A 648 -14.16 22.87 24.34
CA SER A 648 -15.47 23.12 24.98
C SER A 648 -16.52 22.10 24.51
N ILE A 649 -16.56 21.78 23.21
CA ILE A 649 -17.45 20.77 22.64
C ILE A 649 -17.14 19.40 23.23
N PHE A 650 -15.86 19.01 23.26
CA PHE A 650 -15.45 17.75 23.88
C PHE A 650 -15.80 17.71 25.38
N ASP A 651 -15.56 18.79 26.13
CA ASP A 651 -15.92 18.89 27.54
C ASP A 651 -17.44 18.78 27.75
N GLU A 652 -18.26 19.32 26.84
CA GLU A 652 -19.71 19.18 26.85
C GLU A 652 -20.14 17.73 26.59
N ILE A 653 -19.55 17.08 25.59
CA ILE A 653 -19.78 15.66 25.27
C ILE A 653 -19.45 14.78 26.48
N ILE A 654 -18.28 14.98 27.09
CA ILE A 654 -17.87 14.23 28.28
C ILE A 654 -18.83 14.47 29.46
N LYS A 655 -19.30 15.72 29.67
CA LYS A 655 -20.33 16.02 30.67
C LYS A 655 -21.66 15.33 30.37
N LYS A 656 -22.06 15.25 29.10
CA LYS A 656 -23.29 14.54 28.68
C LYS A 656 -23.15 13.04 28.93
N ILE A 657 -22.01 12.42 28.61
CA ILE A 657 -21.73 11.01 28.94
C ILE A 657 -21.79 10.78 30.46
N ASP A 658 -21.27 11.71 31.26
CA ASP A 658 -21.33 11.60 32.73
C ASP A 658 -22.77 11.73 33.27
N LYS A 659 -23.64 12.53 32.65
CA LYS A 659 -25.01 12.82 33.15
C LYS A 659 -26.12 11.94 32.57
N SER A 660 -26.10 11.65 31.27
CA SER A 660 -27.26 11.14 30.51
C SER A 660 -27.20 9.63 30.22
N PHE A 661 -26.40 8.88 30.98
CA PHE A 661 -26.16 7.47 30.72
C PHE A 661 -27.34 6.56 31.12
N ASN A 662 -27.83 5.75 30.18
CA ASN A 662 -28.85 4.73 30.41
C ASN A 662 -28.24 3.31 30.42
N PHE A 663 -27.84 2.84 31.60
CA PHE A 663 -27.26 1.50 31.78
C PHE A 663 -28.15 0.38 31.26
N LYS A 664 -29.46 0.48 31.53
CA LYS A 664 -30.43 -0.58 31.22
C LYS A 664 -30.63 -0.72 29.72
N GLU A 665 -30.64 0.40 29.01
CA GLU A 665 -30.82 0.41 27.55
C GLU A 665 -29.58 -0.09 26.82
N ALA A 666 -28.39 0.31 27.25
CA ALA A 666 -27.13 -0.24 26.73
C ALA A 666 -27.04 -1.76 26.94
N LEU A 667 -27.41 -2.23 28.15
CA LEU A 667 -27.44 -3.66 28.45
C LEU A 667 -28.49 -4.41 27.62
N MET A 668 -29.69 -3.84 27.45
CA MET A 668 -30.75 -4.41 26.63
C MET A 668 -30.34 -4.56 25.16
N CYS A 669 -29.62 -3.57 24.60
CA CYS A 669 -29.10 -3.65 23.23
C CYS A 669 -28.13 -4.84 23.08
N ILE A 670 -27.26 -5.03 24.07
CA ILE A 670 -26.29 -6.14 24.10
C ILE A 670 -27.03 -7.48 24.25
N GLU A 671 -28.01 -7.57 25.17
CA GLU A 671 -28.83 -8.78 25.35
C GLU A 671 -29.55 -9.21 24.07
N LEU A 672 -30.11 -8.26 23.32
CA LEU A 672 -30.84 -8.55 22.08
C LEU A 672 -29.90 -9.11 21.00
N ALA A 673 -28.72 -8.52 20.85
CA ALA A 673 -27.73 -8.98 19.88
C ALA A 673 -27.17 -10.37 20.22
N VAL A 674 -26.84 -10.62 21.51
CA VAL A 674 -26.35 -11.92 21.97
C VAL A 674 -27.42 -13.01 21.83
N LYS A 675 -28.68 -12.75 22.25
CA LYS A 675 -29.80 -13.69 22.06
C LYS A 675 -30.07 -13.99 20.59
N GLY A 676 -29.91 -12.99 19.73
CA GLY A 676 -30.09 -13.11 18.28
C GLY A 676 -28.90 -13.69 17.51
N LYS A 677 -27.74 -13.87 18.16
CA LYS A 677 -26.45 -14.17 17.50
C LYS A 677 -26.17 -13.28 16.28
N ASN A 678 -26.50 -12.00 16.41
CA ASN A 678 -26.40 -11.03 15.32
C ASN A 678 -25.36 -9.96 15.66
N ASP A 679 -24.19 -10.05 15.03
CA ASP A 679 -23.08 -9.09 15.13
C ASP A 679 -23.24 -7.88 14.21
N GLU A 680 -24.15 -7.91 13.22
CA GLU A 680 -24.40 -6.79 12.29
C GLU A 680 -24.73 -5.48 13.03
N ALA A 681 -25.45 -5.59 14.16
CA ALA A 681 -25.82 -4.44 15.00
C ALA A 681 -24.61 -3.69 15.59
N PHE A 682 -23.42 -4.30 15.56
CA PHE A 682 -22.19 -3.76 16.11
C PHE A 682 -21.08 -3.57 15.07
N GLN A 683 -21.31 -3.80 13.78
CA GLN A 683 -20.32 -3.56 12.73
C GLN A 683 -19.75 -2.12 12.75
N TRP A 684 -20.54 -1.15 13.25
CA TRP A 684 -20.10 0.23 13.44
C TRP A 684 -18.89 0.40 14.38
N ILE A 685 -18.60 -0.57 15.26
CA ILE A 685 -17.46 -0.50 16.18
C ILE A 685 -16.19 -1.13 15.59
N CYS A 686 -16.30 -1.88 14.48
CA CYS A 686 -15.21 -2.68 13.93
C CYS A 686 -13.98 -1.83 13.60
N TRP A 687 -14.14 -0.59 13.17
CA TRP A 687 -13.02 0.31 12.87
C TRP A 687 -12.12 0.59 14.09
N LEU A 688 -12.59 0.37 15.34
CA LEU A 688 -11.72 0.45 16.53
C LEU A 688 -10.62 -0.62 16.55
N ARG A 689 -10.72 -1.67 15.72
CA ARG A 689 -9.65 -2.65 15.50
C ARG A 689 -8.33 -2.02 15.04
N HIS A 690 -8.42 -0.86 14.37
CA HIS A 690 -7.26 -0.12 13.87
C HIS A 690 -6.55 0.68 14.98
N LEU A 691 -7.12 0.75 16.19
CA LEU A 691 -6.48 1.39 17.33
C LEU A 691 -5.57 0.42 18.09
N PRO A 692 -4.39 0.88 18.57
CA PRO A 692 -3.43 -0.01 19.24
C PRO A 692 -3.97 -0.51 20.59
N GLN A 693 -3.90 -1.83 20.83
CA GLN A 693 -4.25 -2.48 22.10
C GLN A 693 -2.99 -3.01 22.81
N GLN A 694 -2.83 -2.71 24.10
CA GLN A 694 -1.76 -3.14 25.00
C GLN A 694 -2.27 -4.23 25.97
N GLY A 695 -1.46 -5.27 26.22
CA GLY A 695 -1.82 -6.38 27.11
C GLY A 695 -1.59 -7.77 26.48
N ASP A 696 -1.73 -8.81 27.30
CA ASP A 696 -1.68 -10.22 26.88
C ASP A 696 -2.78 -10.53 25.86
N ALA A 697 -2.52 -11.47 24.95
CA ALA A 697 -3.41 -11.80 23.84
C ALA A 697 -4.83 -12.19 24.28
N ASN A 698 -5.00 -12.68 25.52
CA ASN A 698 -6.30 -13.10 26.08
C ASN A 698 -7.19 -11.95 26.57
N ASN A 699 -6.67 -10.72 26.70
CA ASN A 699 -7.43 -9.55 27.18
C ASN A 699 -7.76 -8.53 26.07
N ARG A 700 -7.45 -8.89 24.81
CA ARG A 700 -7.71 -8.04 23.64
C ARG A 700 -9.14 -8.23 23.17
N ILE A 701 -9.82 -7.12 22.91
CA ILE A 701 -11.17 -7.14 22.34
C ILE A 701 -11.02 -7.32 20.83
N ASP A 702 -11.60 -8.39 20.29
CA ASP A 702 -11.73 -8.54 18.83
C ASP A 702 -12.93 -7.72 18.35
N PHE A 703 -12.66 -6.48 17.93
CA PHE A 703 -13.71 -5.59 17.41
C PHE A 703 -14.38 -6.12 16.12
N CYS A 704 -13.83 -7.13 15.44
CA CYS A 704 -14.49 -7.79 14.29
C CYS A 704 -15.42 -8.93 14.73
N ASN A 705 -15.25 -9.45 15.95
CA ASN A 705 -16.05 -10.55 16.50
C ASN A 705 -16.34 -10.32 17.99
N ILE A 706 -17.09 -9.25 18.29
CA ILE A 706 -17.32 -8.83 19.67
C ILE A 706 -18.36 -9.69 20.42
N LEU A 707 -19.07 -10.60 19.74
CA LEU A 707 -20.17 -11.36 20.36
C LEU A 707 -19.71 -12.16 21.57
N GLY A 708 -18.51 -12.77 21.51
CA GLY A 708 -17.93 -13.49 22.63
C GLY A 708 -17.64 -12.59 23.84
N ASP A 709 -17.06 -11.40 23.62
CA ASP A 709 -16.79 -10.43 24.68
C ASP A 709 -18.09 -9.87 25.30
N LEU A 710 -19.14 -9.70 24.48
CA LEU A 710 -20.47 -9.29 24.93
C LEU A 710 -21.17 -10.36 25.76
N GLU A 711 -21.01 -11.64 25.43
CA GLU A 711 -21.51 -12.77 26.23
C GLU A 711 -20.88 -12.79 27.62
N VAL A 712 -19.55 -12.66 27.69
CA VAL A 712 -18.80 -12.61 28.96
C VAL A 712 -19.23 -11.39 29.80
N LEU A 713 -19.44 -10.23 29.17
CA LEU A 713 -19.99 -9.04 29.84
C LEU A 713 -21.38 -9.33 30.45
N LEU A 714 -22.28 -9.95 29.70
CA LEU A 714 -23.64 -10.25 30.17
C LEU A 714 -23.63 -11.22 31.35
N GLU A 715 -22.81 -12.28 31.30
CA GLU A 715 -22.63 -13.21 32.41
C GLU A 715 -22.14 -12.48 33.66
N ALA A 716 -21.10 -11.64 33.51
CA ALA A 716 -20.52 -10.88 34.60
C ALA A 716 -21.50 -9.87 35.24
N VAL A 717 -22.35 -9.22 34.43
CA VAL A 717 -23.36 -8.26 34.90
C VAL A 717 -24.55 -8.98 35.55
N ASN A 718 -24.99 -10.11 35.00
CA ASN A 718 -26.14 -10.88 35.50
C ASN A 718 -25.87 -11.58 36.84
N CYS A 719 -24.60 -11.91 37.15
CA CYS A 719 -24.24 -12.46 38.46
C CYS A 719 -24.54 -11.51 39.63
N ASN A 720 -24.39 -10.19 39.44
CA ASN A 720 -24.71 -9.18 40.47
C ASN A 720 -24.95 -7.78 39.86
N LEU A 721 -26.19 -7.51 39.45
CA LEU A 721 -26.56 -6.30 38.72
C LEU A 721 -26.28 -4.99 39.49
N GLU A 722 -26.60 -4.93 40.79
CA GLU A 722 -26.39 -3.72 41.60
C GLU A 722 -24.91 -3.39 41.78
N GLN A 723 -24.10 -4.42 42.00
CA GLN A 723 -22.65 -4.26 42.14
C GLN A 723 -22.00 -3.90 40.80
N ALA A 724 -22.41 -4.52 39.70
CA ALA A 724 -21.93 -4.20 38.36
C ALA A 724 -22.27 -2.76 37.95
N LEU A 725 -23.50 -2.31 38.22
CA LEU A 725 -23.92 -0.92 38.00
C LEU A 725 -23.07 0.07 38.79
N THR A 726 -22.77 -0.24 40.06
CA THR A 726 -21.93 0.62 40.92
C THR A 726 -20.50 0.71 40.39
N LYS A 727 -19.89 -0.42 40.03
CA LYS A 727 -18.52 -0.48 39.47
C LYS A 727 -18.42 0.23 38.12
N PHE A 728 -19.40 0.00 37.25
CA PHE A 728 -19.47 0.67 35.94
C PHE A 728 -19.63 2.19 36.11
N THR A 729 -20.47 2.64 37.04
CA THR A 729 -20.67 4.07 37.31
C THR A 729 -19.36 4.73 37.77
N ASP A 730 -18.59 4.06 38.64
CA ASP A 730 -17.26 4.53 39.03
C ASP A 730 -16.28 4.56 37.84
N PHE A 731 -16.25 3.50 37.02
CA PHE A 731 -15.43 3.45 35.80
C PHE A 731 -15.73 4.62 34.85
N LYS A 732 -17.01 4.83 34.54
CA LYS A 732 -17.49 5.93 33.70
C LYS A 732 -17.10 7.28 34.28
N SER A 733 -17.38 7.53 35.56
CA SER A 733 -17.04 8.81 36.19
C SER A 733 -15.53 9.05 36.26
N ARG A 734 -14.69 8.01 36.34
CA ARG A 734 -13.22 8.16 36.23
C ARG A 734 -12.78 8.59 34.83
N PHE A 735 -13.37 8.01 33.78
CA PHE A 735 -13.17 8.45 32.40
C PHE A 735 -13.55 9.92 32.23
N CYS A 736 -14.73 10.31 32.73
CA CYS A 736 -15.22 11.68 32.59
C CYS A 736 -14.44 12.72 33.44
N ARG A 737 -14.00 12.37 34.67
CA ARG A 737 -13.28 13.31 35.57
C ARG A 737 -11.83 13.60 35.14
N ARG A 738 -11.09 12.60 34.65
CA ARG A 738 -9.69 12.78 34.22
C ARG A 738 -9.57 13.48 32.86
N SER A 739 -10.62 13.41 32.04
CA SER A 739 -10.68 14.13 30.76
C SER A 739 -10.84 15.65 30.96
N GLY A 740 -11.45 16.10 32.07
CA GLY A 740 -11.69 17.53 32.36
C GLY A 740 -10.62 18.28 33.16
N ARG A 741 -9.59 17.62 33.72
CA ARG A 741 -8.48 18.30 34.44
C ARG A 741 -7.12 17.89 33.86
N GLY A 742 -6.61 18.68 32.93
CA GLY A 742 -5.21 18.61 32.48
C GLY A 742 -4.98 18.03 31.08
N MET A 743 -5.51 18.68 30.05
CA MET A 743 -5.16 18.41 28.64
C MET A 743 -3.73 18.89 28.24
N SER A 744 -2.82 19.14 29.17
CA SER A 744 -1.41 19.43 28.81
C SER A 744 -0.67 18.18 28.33
N GLY A 745 -1.19 16.98 28.61
CA GLY A 745 -0.61 15.68 28.21
C GLY A 745 -1.31 14.95 27.07
N PHE A 746 -2.47 15.41 26.61
CA PHE A 746 -3.11 14.89 25.40
C PHE A 746 -2.54 15.62 24.17
N LYS A 747 -1.33 15.24 23.77
CA LYS A 747 -0.91 15.44 22.37
C LYS A 747 -1.69 14.41 21.56
N VAL A 748 -2.76 14.85 20.89
CA VAL A 748 -3.18 14.16 19.66
C VAL A 748 -1.95 14.22 18.77
N MET A 749 -1.38 13.04 18.52
CA MET A 749 -0.30 12.89 17.56
C MET A 749 -0.98 13.08 16.21
N ALA A 750 -1.18 14.33 15.81
CA ALA A 750 -1.36 14.65 14.41
C ALA A 750 -0.18 14.00 13.71
N VAL A 751 -0.47 13.02 12.87
CA VAL A 751 0.48 12.45 11.93
C VAL A 751 0.92 13.64 11.08
N SER A 752 2.10 14.20 11.41
CA SER A 752 2.72 15.19 10.55
C SER A 752 3.12 14.44 9.29
N THR A 753 2.33 14.63 8.25
CA THR A 753 2.58 14.17 6.89
C THR A 753 3.75 14.95 6.31
N GLU A 754 4.95 14.58 6.72
CA GLU A 754 6.17 14.87 5.96
C GLU A 754 7.03 13.59 5.95
N SER A 755 7.28 13.09 4.75
CA SER A 755 8.03 11.88 4.36
C SER A 755 7.25 10.55 4.31
N THR A 756 7.36 9.95 3.12
CA THR A 756 6.84 8.69 2.60
C THR A 756 7.42 7.46 3.30
N GLY A 757 6.68 6.35 3.24
CA GLY A 757 7.04 5.04 3.82
C GLY A 757 6.71 4.98 5.30
N VAL A 758 5.65 4.25 5.68
CA VAL A 758 5.24 4.09 7.09
C VAL A 758 6.27 3.24 7.83
N VAL A 759 7.43 3.81 8.14
CA VAL A 759 8.23 3.37 9.29
C VAL A 759 7.57 4.00 10.49
N THR A 760 6.91 3.17 11.28
CA THR A 760 6.17 3.64 12.44
C THR A 760 7.15 4.29 13.41
N ARG A 761 6.77 5.30 14.20
CA ARG A 761 7.65 5.84 15.26
C ARG A 761 8.15 4.72 16.18
N LEU A 762 7.38 3.65 16.31
CA LEU A 762 7.78 2.46 17.05
C LEU A 762 8.93 1.71 16.36
N GLU A 763 8.84 1.46 15.05
CA GLU A 763 9.93 0.82 14.29
C GLU A 763 11.21 1.67 14.27
N GLN A 764 11.10 2.99 14.18
CA GLN A 764 12.27 3.88 14.30
C GLN A 764 12.94 3.74 15.68
N LEU A 765 12.16 3.55 16.75
CA LEU A 765 12.69 3.33 18.10
C LEU A 765 13.24 1.91 18.28
N LEU A 766 12.61 0.90 17.67
CA LEU A 766 13.07 -0.49 17.70
C LEU A 766 14.39 -0.68 16.93
N ASN A 767 14.53 0.02 15.79
CA ASN A 767 15.71 -0.02 14.92
C ASN A 767 16.72 1.10 15.23
N MET A 768 16.56 1.80 16.35
CA MET A 768 17.45 2.90 16.71
C MET A 768 18.87 2.38 16.96
N ASP A 769 19.83 2.84 16.17
CA ASP A 769 21.24 2.57 16.44
C ASP A 769 21.66 3.30 17.73
N THR A 770 21.97 2.53 18.76
CA THR A 770 22.38 3.06 20.07
C THR A 770 23.87 3.37 20.14
N LYS A 771 24.67 2.87 19.19
CA LYS A 771 26.14 3.02 19.16
C LYS A 771 26.61 4.49 19.20
N PRO A 772 25.97 5.47 18.54
CA PRO A 772 26.38 6.87 18.62
C PRO A 772 26.21 7.49 20.01
N TYR A 773 25.41 6.87 20.88
CA TYR A 773 25.01 7.42 22.18
C TYR A 773 25.63 6.68 23.36
N THR A 774 25.94 5.39 23.21
CA THR A 774 26.51 4.57 24.29
C THR A 774 27.22 3.31 23.78
N ASP A 775 28.25 2.86 24.50
CA ASP A 775 28.91 1.56 24.28
C ASP A 775 28.18 0.38 24.95
N LYS A 776 27.05 0.66 25.62
CA LYS A 776 26.25 -0.38 26.28
C LYS A 776 25.57 -1.28 25.27
N VAL A 777 25.50 -2.56 25.59
CA VAL A 777 24.98 -3.61 24.72
C VAL A 777 23.82 -4.34 25.41
N ILE A 778 22.75 -4.66 24.67
CA ILE A 778 21.69 -5.54 25.13
C ILE A 778 22.09 -7.00 24.82
N ALA A 779 22.07 -7.84 25.86
CA ALA A 779 22.28 -9.28 25.77
C ALA A 779 20.98 -10.03 26.12
N GLU A 780 20.46 -10.80 25.17
CA GLU A 780 19.26 -11.62 25.31
C GLU A 780 19.64 -13.03 25.78
N TYR A 781 19.37 -13.36 27.05
CA TYR A 781 19.67 -14.66 27.62
C TYR A 781 18.52 -15.62 27.30
N ILE A 782 18.84 -16.74 26.65
CA ILE A 782 17.88 -17.72 26.12
C ILE A 782 18.12 -19.07 26.78
N TRP A 783 17.04 -19.76 27.19
CA TRP A 783 17.13 -21.09 27.79
C TRP A 783 15.91 -21.96 27.45
N VAL A 784 16.06 -23.27 27.67
CA VAL A 784 14.97 -24.26 27.52
C VAL A 784 14.18 -24.36 28.83
N GLY A 785 12.85 -24.22 28.73
CA GLY A 785 11.90 -24.25 29.84
C GLY A 785 11.58 -25.66 30.36
N GLY A 786 10.61 -25.74 31.27
CA GLY A 786 10.26 -26.98 31.98
C GLY A 786 9.60 -28.05 31.13
N SER A 787 9.01 -27.71 29.98
CA SER A 787 8.46 -28.72 29.07
C SER A 787 9.57 -29.46 28.30
N GLY A 788 10.78 -28.91 28.27
CA GLY A 788 11.89 -29.41 27.47
C GLY A 788 11.82 -29.04 25.97
N ILE A 789 10.75 -28.36 25.54
CA ILE A 789 10.56 -27.87 24.16
C ILE A 789 10.31 -26.35 24.10
N ASP A 790 9.79 -25.74 25.16
CA ASP A 790 9.52 -24.31 25.22
C ASP A 790 10.81 -23.50 25.39
N LEU A 791 11.01 -22.50 24.54
CA LEU A 791 12.10 -21.54 24.66
C LEU A 791 11.66 -20.33 25.45
N ARG A 792 12.55 -19.82 26.32
CA ARG A 792 12.34 -18.63 27.13
C ARG A 792 13.51 -17.69 26.96
N SER A 793 13.27 -16.39 27.07
CA SER A 793 14.35 -15.41 27.05
C SER A 793 14.06 -14.17 27.89
N LYS A 794 15.12 -13.44 28.23
CA LYS A 794 15.04 -12.07 28.76
C LYS A 794 16.33 -11.31 28.51
N SER A 795 16.24 -9.99 28.41
CA SER A 795 17.39 -9.14 28.07
C SER A 795 17.96 -8.38 29.28
N ARG A 796 19.29 -8.22 29.32
CA ARG A 796 19.98 -7.29 30.23
C ARG A 796 20.91 -6.36 29.46
N THR A 797 21.21 -5.22 30.06
CA THR A 797 22.24 -4.31 29.57
C THR A 797 23.62 -4.71 30.12
N ILE A 798 24.60 -4.83 29.24
CA ILE A 798 26.02 -5.05 29.50
C ILE A 798 26.78 -3.76 29.16
N SER A 799 27.86 -3.46 29.89
CA SER A 799 28.56 -2.18 29.78
C SER A 799 29.42 -2.03 28.52
N LYS A 800 29.81 -3.14 27.89
CA LYS A 800 30.66 -3.19 26.70
C LYS A 800 30.25 -4.37 25.80
N PRO A 801 30.61 -4.37 24.51
CA PRO A 801 30.57 -5.57 23.68
C PRO A 801 31.40 -6.71 24.29
N VAL A 802 30.92 -7.94 24.12
CA VAL A 802 31.53 -9.16 24.66
C VAL A 802 31.61 -10.20 23.55
N GLU A 803 32.78 -10.85 23.41
CA GLU A 803 33.01 -11.90 22.41
C GLU A 803 33.04 -13.30 23.01
N ASP A 804 33.42 -13.43 24.29
CA ASP A 804 33.53 -14.72 24.98
C ASP A 804 32.36 -14.95 25.97
N PRO A 805 31.65 -16.10 25.91
CA PRO A 805 30.56 -16.41 26.84
C PRO A 805 30.96 -16.34 28.32
N SER A 806 32.21 -16.62 28.67
CA SER A 806 32.68 -16.60 30.07
C SER A 806 32.81 -15.20 30.66
N GLU A 807 32.91 -14.17 29.82
CA GLU A 807 32.88 -12.77 30.27
C GLU A 807 31.47 -12.30 30.63
N LEU A 808 30.43 -13.05 30.25
CA LEU A 808 29.06 -12.71 30.55
C LEU A 808 28.71 -13.10 32.00
N PRO A 809 28.02 -12.22 32.75
CA PRO A 809 27.60 -12.56 34.09
C PRO A 809 26.58 -13.69 34.06
N LYS A 810 26.69 -14.64 35.01
CA LYS A 810 25.59 -15.54 35.33
C LYS A 810 24.36 -14.71 35.68
N TRP A 811 23.19 -15.29 35.42
CA TRP A 811 21.94 -14.67 35.78
C TRP A 811 21.00 -15.70 36.39
N ASN A 812 19.81 -15.29 36.79
CA ASN A 812 18.84 -16.14 37.46
C ASN A 812 17.46 -15.86 36.89
N TYR A 813 16.51 -16.77 37.05
CA TYR A 813 15.10 -16.55 36.75
C TYR A 813 14.22 -17.31 37.72
N ASP A 814 12.91 -17.03 37.67
CA ASP A 814 11.92 -17.72 38.46
C ASP A 814 11.53 -19.05 37.77
N GLY A 815 12.12 -20.14 38.27
CA GLY A 815 11.87 -21.51 37.86
C GLY A 815 10.45 -21.98 38.14
N SER A 816 9.74 -21.41 39.11
CA SER A 816 8.34 -21.79 39.40
C SER A 816 7.40 -21.44 38.24
N SER A 817 7.63 -20.28 37.62
CA SER A 817 6.89 -19.79 36.44
C SER A 817 7.21 -20.54 35.13
N THR A 818 8.16 -21.48 35.18
CA THR A 818 8.59 -22.29 34.02
C THR A 818 8.49 -23.78 34.29
N GLY A 819 7.98 -24.21 35.45
CA GLY A 819 7.89 -25.63 35.83
C GLY A 819 9.24 -26.28 36.10
N GLN A 820 10.26 -25.49 36.46
CA GLN A 820 11.64 -25.95 36.67
C GLN A 820 12.07 -25.94 38.15
N ALA A 821 11.29 -25.31 39.03
CA ALA A 821 11.53 -25.26 40.46
C ALA A 821 10.20 -25.13 41.25
N PRO A 822 10.13 -25.59 42.51
CA PRO A 822 8.97 -25.37 43.37
C PRO A 822 8.86 -23.90 43.80
N GLY A 823 7.67 -23.46 44.23
CA GLY A 823 7.45 -22.05 44.62
C GLY A 823 8.24 -21.59 45.86
N GLU A 824 8.64 -22.53 46.73
CA GLU A 824 9.37 -22.23 47.98
C GLU A 824 10.88 -22.01 47.77
N ASP A 825 11.43 -22.55 46.68
CA ASP A 825 12.82 -22.39 46.25
C ASP A 825 12.83 -22.27 44.72
N SER A 826 12.39 -21.11 44.25
CA SER A 826 12.04 -20.92 42.85
C SER A 826 13.21 -20.44 41.98
N GLU A 827 14.37 -20.14 42.56
CA GLU A 827 15.48 -19.56 41.82
C GLU A 827 16.21 -20.61 40.99
N VAL A 828 16.40 -20.32 39.69
CA VAL A 828 17.21 -21.13 38.78
C VAL A 828 18.26 -20.25 38.12
N ILE A 829 19.49 -20.73 38.02
CA ILE A 829 20.65 -19.99 37.55
C ILE A 829 20.93 -20.30 36.08
N LEU A 830 21.13 -19.25 35.29
CA LEU A 830 21.52 -19.25 33.88
C LEU A 830 23.03 -19.11 33.76
N TYR A 831 23.63 -20.06 33.07
CA TYR A 831 25.05 -20.09 32.75
C TYR A 831 25.20 -19.81 31.25
N PRO A 832 25.86 -18.70 30.85
CA PRO A 832 26.14 -18.41 29.44
C PRO A 832 27.03 -19.48 28.81
N GLN A 833 26.67 -19.95 27.62
CA GLN A 833 27.37 -21.05 26.94
C GLN A 833 27.82 -20.69 25.52
N ALA A 834 26.99 -19.99 24.76
CA ALA A 834 27.32 -19.56 23.40
C ALA A 834 26.75 -18.16 23.13
N ILE A 835 27.47 -17.37 22.33
CA ILE A 835 27.09 -16.01 21.91
C ILE A 835 26.82 -16.02 20.41
N PHE A 836 25.74 -15.35 20.02
CA PHE A 836 25.38 -15.10 18.63
C PHE A 836 25.04 -13.62 18.47
N LYS A 837 25.16 -13.08 17.26
CA LYS A 837 24.69 -11.71 17.00
C LYS A 837 23.16 -11.66 17.04
N ASP A 838 22.59 -10.59 17.57
CA ASP A 838 21.14 -10.39 17.61
C ASP A 838 20.65 -9.81 16.26
N PRO A 839 19.97 -10.61 15.41
CA PRO A 839 19.50 -10.14 14.11
C PRO A 839 18.30 -9.18 14.21
N PHE A 840 17.66 -9.07 15.37
CA PHE A 840 16.46 -8.24 15.57
C PHE A 840 16.82 -6.84 16.01
N ARG A 841 17.82 -6.71 16.90
CA ARG A 841 18.30 -5.40 17.39
C ARG A 841 19.46 -4.85 16.57
N GLY A 842 20.20 -5.72 15.87
CA GLY A 842 21.37 -5.36 15.09
C GLY A 842 22.52 -4.77 15.93
N GLY A 843 23.43 -4.06 15.25
CA GLY A 843 24.57 -3.40 15.90
C GLY A 843 25.46 -4.38 16.67
N ASN A 844 25.78 -4.04 17.93
CA ASN A 844 26.62 -4.85 18.80
C ASN A 844 25.81 -5.76 19.75
N HIS A 845 24.49 -5.84 19.58
CA HIS A 845 23.59 -6.63 20.44
C HIS A 845 23.75 -8.14 20.20
N ILE A 846 23.53 -8.94 21.25
CA ILE A 846 23.85 -10.37 21.25
C ILE A 846 22.72 -11.23 21.81
N LEU A 847 22.58 -12.43 21.24
CA LEU A 847 21.83 -13.56 21.81
C LEU A 847 22.79 -14.45 22.58
N VAL A 848 22.35 -14.97 23.73
CA VAL A 848 23.18 -15.76 24.63
C VAL A 848 22.44 -17.05 24.95
N MET A 849 22.92 -18.18 24.40
CA MET A 849 22.41 -19.49 24.77
C MET A 849 22.90 -19.84 26.17
N CYS A 850 21.98 -20.23 27.05
CA CYS A 850 22.27 -20.61 28.42
C CYS A 850 21.84 -22.04 28.72
N ASP A 851 22.57 -22.68 29.63
CA ASP A 851 22.08 -23.85 30.35
C ASP A 851 21.78 -23.50 31.82
N THR A 852 21.07 -24.41 32.48
CA THR A 852 20.29 -24.11 33.69
C THR A 852 20.69 -24.99 34.88
N TYR A 853 20.82 -24.37 36.04
CA TYR A 853 21.31 -25.00 37.27
C TYR A 853 20.51 -24.53 38.49
N THR A 854 20.48 -25.35 39.54
CA THR A 854 20.03 -24.92 40.86
C THR A 854 21.00 -23.89 41.45
N PRO A 855 20.61 -23.13 42.49
CA PRO A 855 21.51 -22.23 43.20
C PRO A 855 22.74 -22.94 43.81
N ALA A 856 22.62 -24.24 44.10
CA ALA A 856 23.72 -25.08 44.56
C ALA A 856 24.73 -25.46 43.45
N GLY A 857 24.43 -25.14 42.18
CA GLY A 857 25.30 -25.44 41.04
C GLY A 857 25.03 -26.80 40.39
N GLU A 858 23.92 -27.46 40.72
CA GLU A 858 23.54 -28.76 40.13
C GLU A 858 22.69 -28.56 38.85
N PRO A 859 22.94 -29.30 37.75
CA PRO A 859 22.15 -29.16 36.53
C PRO A 859 20.70 -29.61 36.78
N ILE A 860 19.73 -28.79 36.40
CA ILE A 860 18.31 -29.13 36.58
C ILE A 860 17.87 -30.26 35.61
N PRO A 861 16.78 -30.99 35.88
CA PRO A 861 16.39 -32.17 35.08
C PRO A 861 16.21 -31.93 33.58
N THR A 862 15.79 -30.72 33.18
CA THR A 862 15.62 -30.31 31.77
C THR A 862 16.91 -29.82 31.11
N ASN A 863 18.01 -29.63 31.86
CA ASN A 863 19.32 -29.32 31.30
C ASN A 863 19.95 -30.56 30.65
N LYS A 864 19.60 -30.82 29.39
CA LYS A 864 20.20 -31.91 28.61
C LYS A 864 21.58 -31.57 28.06
N ARG A 865 21.90 -30.28 27.98
CA ARG A 865 23.20 -29.79 27.48
C ARG A 865 24.35 -30.24 28.38
N HIS A 866 24.17 -30.20 29.70
CA HIS A 866 25.22 -30.60 30.65
C HIS A 866 25.74 -32.02 30.39
N ARG A 867 24.84 -33.00 30.22
CA ARG A 867 25.25 -34.39 29.93
C ARG A 867 25.87 -34.52 28.54
N ALA A 868 25.35 -33.82 27.53
CA ALA A 868 25.94 -33.79 26.19
C ALA A 868 27.36 -33.20 26.21
N ALA A 869 27.57 -32.12 26.94
CA ALA A 869 28.88 -31.48 27.09
C ALA A 869 29.90 -32.45 27.70
N GLN A 870 29.51 -33.27 28.68
CA GLN A 870 30.40 -34.31 29.23
C GLN A 870 30.82 -35.34 28.19
N ILE A 871 29.90 -35.77 27.32
CA ILE A 871 30.19 -36.73 26.25
C ILE A 871 31.12 -36.11 25.21
N PHE A 872 30.82 -34.88 24.76
CA PHE A 872 31.65 -34.20 23.77
C PHE A 872 32.99 -33.69 24.32
N SER A 873 33.17 -33.67 25.65
CA SER A 873 34.46 -33.39 26.30
C SER A 873 35.31 -34.64 26.53
N ASP A 874 34.78 -35.85 26.29
CA ASP A 874 35.57 -37.09 26.39
C ASP A 874 36.66 -37.07 25.29
N PRO A 875 37.95 -37.21 25.64
CA PRO A 875 39.04 -37.22 24.65
C PRO A 875 38.81 -38.19 23.49
N LYS A 876 38.18 -39.35 23.75
CA LYS A 876 37.86 -40.35 22.72
C LYS A 876 36.88 -39.83 21.67
N VAL A 877 36.02 -38.88 22.05
CA VAL A 877 35.03 -38.26 21.16
C VAL A 877 35.62 -37.05 20.47
N ILE A 878 36.38 -36.22 21.20
CA ILE A 878 37.09 -35.06 20.63
C ILE A 878 37.98 -35.48 19.45
N ASP A 879 38.75 -36.56 19.61
CA ASP A 879 39.66 -37.08 18.57
C ASP A 879 38.94 -37.52 17.29
N GLN A 880 37.63 -37.81 17.35
CA GLN A 880 36.81 -38.23 16.20
C GLN A 880 36.16 -37.05 15.47
N VAL A 881 36.13 -35.85 16.08
CA VAL A 881 35.51 -34.63 15.53
C VAL A 881 34.10 -34.91 14.95
N PRO A 882 33.13 -35.37 15.78
CA PRO A 882 31.81 -35.76 15.29
C PRO A 882 31.05 -34.56 14.72
N TRP A 883 30.60 -34.69 13.46
CA TRP A 883 29.79 -33.67 12.77
C TRP A 883 28.32 -34.06 12.76
N PHE A 884 27.48 -33.06 12.99
CA PHE A 884 26.03 -33.21 12.89
C PHE A 884 25.48 -32.23 11.87
N GLY A 885 24.60 -32.74 11.00
CA GLY A 885 23.67 -31.96 10.19
C GLY A 885 22.27 -32.35 10.62
N ILE A 886 21.45 -31.38 11.01
CA ILE A 886 20.09 -31.62 11.51
C ILE A 886 19.12 -30.88 10.61
N GLU A 887 18.15 -31.63 10.09
CA GLU A 887 17.05 -31.17 9.24
C GLU A 887 15.84 -30.91 10.14
N GLN A 888 15.48 -29.63 10.31
CA GLN A 888 14.39 -29.21 11.17
C GLN A 888 13.16 -28.86 10.33
N GLU A 889 12.22 -29.80 10.27
CA GLU A 889 10.88 -29.52 9.73
C GLU A 889 10.04 -28.72 10.74
N TYR A 890 9.16 -27.85 10.22
CA TYR A 890 8.19 -27.08 10.98
C TYR A 890 6.97 -26.73 10.14
N THR A 891 5.84 -26.51 10.79
CA THR A 891 4.59 -26.11 10.14
C THR A 891 4.14 -24.75 10.66
N LEU A 892 3.87 -23.83 9.74
CA LEU A 892 3.33 -22.51 10.05
C LEU A 892 1.82 -22.60 10.25
N LEU A 893 1.34 -22.13 11.39
CA LEU A 893 -0.09 -22.14 11.74
C LEU A 893 -0.59 -20.70 11.86
N GLN A 894 -1.74 -20.40 11.26
CA GLN A 894 -2.49 -19.15 11.46
C GLN A 894 -2.84 -19.01 12.94
N ARG A 895 -2.48 -17.86 13.53
CA ARG A 895 -2.52 -17.65 14.99
C ARG A 895 -3.92 -17.86 15.59
N ASP A 896 -4.95 -17.32 14.94
CA ASP A 896 -6.28 -17.21 15.57
C ASP A 896 -7.10 -18.50 15.43
N VAL A 897 -6.82 -19.32 14.40
CA VAL A 897 -7.54 -20.58 14.14
C VAL A 897 -6.68 -21.83 14.38
N SER A 898 -5.39 -21.67 14.70
CA SER A 898 -4.40 -22.76 14.79
C SER A 898 -4.40 -23.69 13.56
N TRP A 899 -4.69 -23.12 12.40
CA TRP A 899 -4.85 -23.85 11.13
C TRP A 899 -3.64 -23.62 10.22
N PRO A 900 -3.16 -24.62 9.46
CA PRO A 900 -1.94 -24.43 8.67
C PRO A 900 -2.07 -23.33 7.63
N LEU A 901 -1.02 -22.53 7.49
CA LEU A 901 -0.99 -21.40 6.55
C LEU A 901 -1.16 -21.90 5.10
N GLY A 902 -2.13 -21.34 4.38
CA GLY A 902 -2.47 -21.74 3.00
C GLY A 902 -3.57 -22.81 2.89
N TRP A 903 -4.09 -23.31 4.01
CA TRP A 903 -5.27 -24.18 3.99
C TRP A 903 -6.56 -23.34 3.92
N PRO A 904 -7.59 -23.79 3.20
CA PRO A 904 -8.92 -23.20 3.30
C PRO A 904 -9.47 -23.43 4.71
N VAL A 905 -10.03 -22.40 5.34
CA VAL A 905 -10.60 -22.49 6.70
C VAL A 905 -11.73 -23.53 6.70
N GLY A 906 -11.63 -24.55 7.57
CA GLY A 906 -12.58 -25.65 7.64
C GLY A 906 -12.49 -26.68 6.50
N GLY A 907 -11.47 -26.60 5.65
CA GLY A 907 -11.26 -27.51 4.53
C GLY A 907 -9.83 -28.05 4.44
N TYR A 908 -9.61 -28.89 3.43
CA TYR A 908 -8.29 -29.40 3.04
C TYR A 908 -7.86 -28.75 1.72
N PRO A 909 -6.57 -28.48 1.53
CA PRO A 909 -6.03 -28.02 0.26
C PRO A 909 -6.12 -29.15 -0.79
N GLY A 910 -5.75 -28.85 -2.04
CA GLY A 910 -5.59 -29.88 -3.06
C GLY A 910 -4.62 -30.99 -2.62
N PRO A 911 -4.66 -32.18 -3.26
CA PRO A 911 -3.84 -33.32 -2.86
C PRO A 911 -2.34 -32.99 -2.86
N GLN A 912 -1.56 -33.72 -2.05
CA GLN A 912 -0.10 -33.60 -1.99
C GLN A 912 0.54 -33.78 -3.39
N GLY A 913 1.59 -33.01 -3.66
CA GLY A 913 2.29 -33.03 -4.94
C GLY A 913 2.79 -31.65 -5.39
N PRO A 914 1.94 -30.62 -5.46
CA PRO A 914 2.34 -29.32 -6.01
C PRO A 914 3.08 -28.41 -5.02
N TYR A 915 3.34 -28.84 -3.77
CA TYR A 915 3.84 -27.99 -2.67
C TYR A 915 5.34 -28.15 -2.38
N TYR A 916 5.85 -29.38 -2.41
CA TYR A 916 7.27 -29.66 -2.12
C TYR A 916 8.18 -28.88 -3.08
N CYS A 917 9.09 -28.08 -2.53
CA CYS A 917 10.00 -27.20 -3.27
C CYS A 917 9.30 -26.28 -4.31
N ALA A 918 8.02 -25.97 -4.11
CA ALA A 918 7.22 -25.25 -5.10
C ALA A 918 7.44 -23.73 -5.10
N VAL A 919 7.14 -23.10 -6.24
CA VAL A 919 7.14 -21.64 -6.43
C VAL A 919 5.77 -21.23 -6.97
N GLY A 920 5.23 -20.10 -6.49
CA GLY A 920 3.90 -19.60 -6.83
C GLY A 920 3.04 -19.34 -5.58
N SER A 921 2.20 -18.30 -5.63
CA SER A 921 1.34 -17.89 -4.51
C SER A 921 0.26 -18.92 -4.16
N ASP A 922 -0.09 -19.80 -5.09
CA ASP A 922 -1.05 -20.88 -4.91
C ASP A 922 -0.45 -22.16 -4.26
N LYS A 923 0.88 -22.18 -4.03
CA LYS A 923 1.61 -23.40 -3.62
C LYS A 923 2.61 -23.19 -2.49
N SER A 924 3.25 -22.02 -2.41
CA SER A 924 4.35 -21.72 -1.48
C SER A 924 3.93 -20.67 -0.47
N PHE A 925 3.40 -21.13 0.66
CA PHE A 925 2.83 -20.27 1.72
C PHE A 925 3.84 -20.02 2.84
N GLY A 926 4.12 -18.76 3.19
CA GLY A 926 5.02 -18.39 4.30
C GLY A 926 6.52 -18.36 3.96
N ARG A 927 6.86 -18.19 2.68
CA ARG A 927 8.25 -18.11 2.20
C ARG A 927 9.00 -16.92 2.78
N ASP A 928 8.33 -15.81 3.00
CA ASP A 928 8.85 -14.61 3.66
C ASP A 928 9.44 -14.90 5.04
N ILE A 929 8.78 -15.75 5.85
CA ILE A 929 9.31 -16.19 7.15
C ILE A 929 10.51 -17.10 6.99
N SER A 930 10.45 -18.06 6.05
CA SER A 930 11.58 -18.97 5.80
C SER A 930 12.82 -18.20 5.37
N ASP A 931 12.69 -17.26 4.41
CA ASP A 931 13.81 -16.47 3.90
C ASP A 931 14.34 -15.46 4.93
N ALA A 932 13.45 -14.84 5.72
CA ALA A 932 13.85 -13.94 6.81
C ALA A 932 14.58 -14.70 7.92
N HIS A 933 14.08 -15.88 8.31
CA HIS A 933 14.74 -16.77 9.27
C HIS A 933 16.11 -17.21 8.76
N TYR A 934 16.22 -17.57 7.48
CA TYR A 934 17.48 -17.99 6.89
C TYR A 934 18.53 -16.88 6.97
N LYS A 935 18.19 -15.65 6.57
CA LYS A 935 19.08 -14.49 6.68
C LYS A 935 19.41 -14.13 8.12
N ALA A 936 18.45 -14.21 9.03
CA ALA A 936 18.67 -13.94 10.45
C ALA A 936 19.64 -14.95 11.08
N CYS A 937 19.54 -16.23 10.72
CA CYS A 937 20.48 -17.26 11.15
C CYS A 937 21.90 -17.00 10.60
N LEU A 938 22.02 -16.65 9.31
CA LEU A 938 23.30 -16.28 8.71
C LEU A 938 23.94 -15.07 9.42
N TYR A 939 23.15 -14.03 9.70
CA TYR A 939 23.62 -12.85 10.43
C TYR A 939 24.08 -13.19 11.85
N ALA A 940 23.31 -14.03 12.55
CA ALA A 940 23.60 -14.46 13.92
C ALA A 940 24.89 -15.30 14.02
N GLY A 941 25.35 -15.88 12.90
CA GLY A 941 26.51 -16.76 12.83
C GLY A 941 26.17 -18.24 13.02
N ILE A 942 24.91 -18.61 12.81
CA ILE A 942 24.48 -20.02 12.85
C ILE A 942 24.91 -20.70 11.55
N ASN A 943 25.42 -21.94 11.66
CA ASN A 943 25.81 -22.78 10.51
C ASN A 943 24.59 -23.36 9.78
N ILE A 944 23.65 -22.51 9.37
CA ILE A 944 22.51 -22.90 8.55
C ILE A 944 22.98 -23.22 7.12
N SER A 945 22.61 -24.37 6.59
CA SER A 945 23.08 -24.88 5.29
C SER A 945 22.03 -24.87 4.19
N GLY A 946 20.74 -24.77 4.52
CA GLY A 946 19.68 -24.66 3.53
C GLY A 946 18.28 -24.53 4.14
N THR A 947 17.30 -24.40 3.23
CA THR A 947 15.86 -24.41 3.52
C THR A 947 15.08 -24.92 2.31
N ASN A 948 13.94 -25.58 2.53
CA ASN A 948 13.01 -25.99 1.48
C ASN A 948 11.55 -25.94 1.95
N GLY A 949 10.64 -25.75 1.00
CA GLY A 949 9.21 -25.96 1.23
C GLY A 949 8.90 -27.44 1.27
N GLU A 950 8.16 -27.89 2.29
CA GLU A 950 7.87 -29.31 2.51
C GLU A 950 6.61 -29.79 1.78
N VAL A 951 6.33 -31.08 1.88
CA VAL A 951 5.22 -31.75 1.17
C VAL A 951 3.84 -31.17 1.53
N MET A 952 3.64 -30.73 2.78
CA MET A 952 2.39 -30.12 3.22
C MET A 952 2.41 -28.59 3.00
N PRO A 953 1.33 -27.98 2.46
CA PRO A 953 1.28 -26.53 2.32
C PRO A 953 1.32 -25.85 3.69
N GLY A 954 2.19 -24.85 3.82
CA GLY A 954 2.52 -24.19 5.08
C GLY A 954 3.61 -24.89 5.90
N GLN A 955 4.10 -26.06 5.47
CA GLN A 955 5.23 -26.77 6.07
C GLN A 955 6.54 -26.40 5.36
N TRP A 956 7.60 -26.30 6.14
CA TRP A 956 8.94 -25.91 5.71
C TRP A 956 9.99 -26.70 6.48
N GLU A 957 11.21 -26.71 5.95
CA GLU A 957 12.38 -27.29 6.60
C GLU A 957 13.56 -26.33 6.50
N TYR A 958 14.40 -26.31 7.53
CA TYR A 958 15.75 -25.73 7.44
C TYR A 958 16.81 -26.70 7.97
N GLN A 959 18.00 -26.66 7.38
CA GLN A 959 19.11 -27.52 7.76
C GLN A 959 20.19 -26.74 8.51
N VAL A 960 20.68 -27.27 9.64
CA VAL A 960 21.80 -26.71 10.39
C VAL A 960 22.94 -27.71 10.44
N GLY A 961 24.08 -27.31 9.92
CA GLY A 961 25.33 -28.06 9.95
C GLY A 961 26.07 -28.04 8.61
N PRO A 962 27.27 -28.64 8.56
CA PRO A 962 27.86 -29.44 9.63
C PRO A 962 28.33 -28.57 10.82
N SER A 963 27.97 -28.97 12.05
CA SER A 963 28.46 -28.39 13.31
C SER A 963 29.11 -29.48 14.18
N VAL A 964 30.14 -29.12 14.93
CA VAL A 964 30.96 -30.09 15.69
C VAL A 964 30.44 -30.26 17.11
N GLY A 965 30.10 -31.50 17.49
CA GLY A 965 29.78 -31.84 18.89
C GLY A 965 28.69 -30.96 19.52
N ILE A 966 29.02 -30.29 20.62
CA ILE A 966 28.06 -29.50 21.43
C ILE A 966 27.47 -28.30 20.67
N GLU A 967 28.22 -27.75 19.71
CA GLU A 967 27.83 -26.59 18.90
C GLU A 967 26.55 -26.88 18.11
N ALA A 968 26.36 -28.11 17.63
CA ALA A 968 25.16 -28.49 16.87
C ALA A 968 23.88 -28.29 17.68
N GLY A 969 23.91 -28.60 18.98
CA GLY A 969 22.79 -28.37 19.89
C GLY A 969 22.53 -26.89 20.12
N ASP A 970 23.59 -26.11 20.35
CA ASP A 970 23.49 -24.66 20.58
C ASP A 970 22.94 -23.94 19.34
N HIS A 971 23.42 -24.29 18.16
CA HIS A 971 22.97 -23.73 16.89
C HIS A 971 21.49 -24.05 16.60
N ILE A 972 21.05 -25.30 16.81
CA ILE A 972 19.64 -25.69 16.59
C ILE A 972 18.70 -24.99 17.58
N TRP A 973 19.08 -24.82 18.84
CA TRP A 973 18.21 -24.15 19.81
C TRP A 973 18.07 -22.65 19.51
N ILE A 974 19.17 -21.98 19.13
CA ILE A 974 19.10 -20.57 18.75
C ILE A 974 18.42 -20.39 17.39
N SER A 975 18.58 -21.31 16.43
CA SER A 975 17.83 -21.23 15.17
C SER A 975 16.33 -21.37 15.40
N ARG A 976 15.89 -22.24 16.31
CA ARG A 976 14.48 -22.35 16.73
C ARG A 976 13.99 -21.06 17.39
N TYR A 977 14.79 -20.45 18.27
CA TYR A 977 14.46 -19.16 18.88
C TYR A 977 14.27 -18.07 17.82
N ILE A 978 15.21 -17.96 16.88
CA ILE A 978 15.11 -16.98 15.79
C ILE A 978 13.87 -17.24 14.94
N LEU A 979 13.54 -18.50 14.64
CA LEU A 979 12.34 -18.84 13.86
C LEU A 979 11.06 -18.35 14.56
N GLU A 980 10.93 -18.66 15.85
CA GLU A 980 9.73 -18.32 16.63
C GLU A 980 9.58 -16.79 16.80
N VAL A 981 10.68 -16.06 16.99
CA VAL A 981 10.68 -14.59 17.06
C VAL A 981 10.43 -13.95 15.70
N THR A 982 11.02 -14.48 14.61
CA THR A 982 10.77 -14.02 13.24
C THR A 982 9.31 -14.22 12.88
N TRP A 983 8.72 -15.38 13.16
CA TRP A 983 7.29 -15.63 12.97
C TRP A 983 6.44 -14.61 13.75
N LYS A 984 6.76 -14.36 15.03
CA LYS A 984 6.07 -13.34 15.84
C LYS A 984 6.19 -11.92 15.27
N THR A 985 7.32 -11.60 14.65
CA THR A 985 7.63 -10.26 14.09
C THR A 985 7.00 -10.08 12.72
N VAL A 986 7.01 -11.11 11.86
CA VAL A 986 6.34 -11.08 10.55
C VAL A 986 4.83 -11.17 10.70
N VAL A 987 4.28 -11.93 11.65
CA VAL A 987 2.83 -11.88 11.96
C VAL A 987 2.45 -10.50 12.48
N ARG A 988 3.33 -9.83 13.24
CA ARG A 988 3.17 -8.40 13.57
C ARG A 988 3.24 -7.53 12.32
N HIS A 989 4.21 -7.71 11.42
CA HIS A 989 4.29 -6.89 10.21
C HIS A 989 3.15 -7.16 9.23
N GLN A 990 2.71 -8.39 8.97
CA GLN A 990 1.52 -8.67 8.16
C GLN A 990 0.25 -8.13 8.80
N THR A 991 0.15 -8.09 10.14
CA THR A 991 -0.95 -7.36 10.82
C THR A 991 -0.76 -5.84 10.81
N TRP A 992 0.43 -5.31 10.49
CA TRP A 992 0.71 -3.87 10.38
C TRP A 992 0.70 -3.36 8.92
N THR A 993 1.06 -4.18 7.93
CA THR A 993 1.06 -3.85 6.49
C THR A 993 -0.31 -4.09 5.87
N HIS A 994 -1.19 -4.88 6.50
CA HIS A 994 -2.63 -4.84 6.24
C HIS A 994 -3.36 -3.75 7.06
N MET A 995 -2.64 -2.88 7.78
CA MET A 995 -3.20 -1.82 8.66
C MET A 995 -2.37 -0.50 8.65
N SER A 996 -1.72 -0.16 7.53
CA SER A 996 -1.05 1.14 7.34
C SER A 996 -1.93 2.10 6.56
#